data_AF-A0A5C5Z280-F1
#
_entry.id   AF-A0A5C5Z280-F1
#
_cell.length_a   1.000
_cell.length_b   1.000
_cell.length_c   1.000
_cell.angle_alpha   90.00
_cell.angle_beta   90.00
_cell.angle_gamma   90.00
#
_symmetry.space_group_name_H-M   'P 1'
#
loop_
_entity.id
_entity.type
_entity.pdbx_description
1 polymer ?
#
loop_
_entity_poly.entity_id
_entity_poly.type
_entity_poly.pdbx_seq_one_letter_code
_entity_poly.pdbx_strand_id
1 'polypeptide(L)'
;MYVDDLGWQDIGCYGGPVGTPALDELAAQGVRFTDFHSGCGVCSPSRATVMTGRHHIRSGVYHVISDRDHAMHLLESEVTIAEVLKQNGYDTVHLGKWHMGLPFGERKKPTPYDHGFDYWFGTENTAHPSHKDPVNFHRHGKPLGRIEGYACQIVVDEAIAWLEKERQADKPFFLNIWFHEPHAPIAAPDEIVSQYGELDDPAAIYSGTIDNTDRAIARLVEKLKAIGAIENTIIVYASDNGSYRMERNGPLKQSKGSNFEGGIRVPGIFYWPRGIKAGQVEREPAGMVDLLPTICGLAEIDKPEGVHLDGSDLSPLLTGRRSEFQRHIPLFFLLPTSNPTATVRDGRFALVAYRDYELLKDLKAMNGLMNQVEVSLKRENSPELRDGGRLWSKVFNTNFANKEAEKLRIQFLKLNRFQESWIPAIKAGGYERFELYDLDADIGQETDIAKQHPEIVNRLKQQLLDITASVMADGADWNSADEAPTPSKWNSSESSGTREEFRLPRTDSPPSPKVLTTSATRDDIDSLDLHWNQFRGPNGAGTAAGFKPPLSMVAQQAGWKTPLPPGKSSPVLWGERIYVTGVENNRLTTVALDANSGQIVWKRLAPQVQLEQGHLANSPAASTPCADEDSVYVYFGSYGLLCYDIDGSERWKKPIPTPKSMYGVATSPILHGQRLILTLDDDANLPDSQLSRSKVIALDKATGELLWETPRPYHRGVWSTPMIWTYQDGTDLVVLGNGRVCGYDPKTGKEKWRVLGFSREPIAVPVAGNEKLFVSVSMRGGRGDVELDPEPFWAAMLHFDRNGDERIGRDEITKEFTLPFRPELQPSHPGFGRPLAKDPQRRKQQQHGLFDWRDSNKDGFWTKEEFTADMRVGTGQPNLAAIQPGGRGDVTESHVSWNLRSGIPEIPSPVFHAGRLYLIRSGGILSCVNTQTGEVVYRERVGAAGQYNASPIIADGHLLLVSSQGVLTVVKCGNEFSITHQINLNASIAATPAMDRNSIYIRTEDSMMVFR
;
A
#
# COMPACT_ATOMS: atom_id res chain seq x y z
N MET A 1 24.23 0.49 -11.97
CA MET A 1 24.59 -0.89 -12.30
C MET A 1 24.94 -1.62 -11.02
N TYR A 2 24.39 -2.80 -10.82
CA TYR A 2 24.49 -3.54 -9.57
C TYR A 2 24.70 -5.02 -9.86
N VAL A 3 25.65 -5.67 -9.19
CA VAL A 3 25.98 -7.10 -9.39
C VAL A 3 25.71 -7.92 -8.13
N ASP A 4 25.67 -9.25 -8.26
CA ASP A 4 25.16 -10.17 -7.25
C ASP A 4 26.26 -11.15 -6.79
N ASP A 5 26.68 -11.07 -5.53
CA ASP A 5 27.79 -11.86 -4.95
C ASP A 5 29.20 -11.58 -5.50
N LEU A 6 29.47 -10.34 -5.93
CA LEU A 6 30.82 -9.89 -6.26
C LEU A 6 31.56 -9.44 -4.98
N GLY A 7 32.70 -10.07 -4.71
CA GLY A 7 33.61 -9.76 -3.62
C GLY A 7 34.39 -8.47 -3.85
N TRP A 8 34.87 -7.90 -2.75
CA TRP A 8 35.63 -6.64 -2.76
C TRP A 8 36.89 -6.72 -3.63
N GLN A 9 37.55 -7.87 -3.69
CA GLN A 9 38.79 -8.10 -4.45
C GLN A 9 38.57 -9.00 -5.68
N ASP A 10 37.41 -8.90 -6.34
CA ASP A 10 37.15 -9.64 -7.57
C ASP A 10 37.71 -8.98 -8.84
N ILE A 11 37.65 -7.65 -8.90
CA ILE A 11 37.86 -6.86 -10.13
C ILE A 11 39.22 -6.16 -10.13
N GLY A 12 39.74 -5.87 -11.34
CA GLY A 12 41.09 -5.37 -11.56
C GLY A 12 41.43 -4.11 -10.76
N CYS A 13 40.56 -3.11 -10.77
CA CYS A 13 40.75 -1.85 -10.05
C CYS A 13 40.71 -1.97 -8.51
N TYR A 14 40.38 -3.14 -7.97
CA TYR A 14 40.53 -3.48 -6.53
C TYR A 14 41.66 -4.48 -6.28
N GLY A 15 42.48 -4.78 -7.29
CA GLY A 15 43.58 -5.75 -7.20
C GLY A 15 43.12 -7.20 -7.27
N GLY A 16 41.93 -7.44 -7.83
CA GLY A 16 41.38 -8.77 -8.05
C GLY A 16 41.98 -9.47 -9.28
N PRO A 17 41.73 -10.77 -9.43
CA PRO A 17 42.35 -11.59 -10.47
C PRO A 17 41.63 -11.57 -11.82
N VAL A 18 40.43 -10.97 -11.92
CA VAL A 18 39.64 -10.94 -13.15
C VAL A 18 39.97 -9.70 -13.99
N GLY A 19 40.17 -9.89 -15.29
CA GLY A 19 40.33 -8.77 -16.22
C GLY A 19 39.00 -8.04 -16.43
N THR A 20 38.89 -6.82 -15.92
CA THR A 20 37.66 -6.00 -15.99
C THR A 20 37.94 -4.61 -16.58
N PRO A 21 38.41 -4.52 -17.83
CA PRO A 21 38.86 -3.25 -18.42
C PRO A 21 37.78 -2.16 -18.44
N ALA A 22 36.49 -2.50 -18.61
CA ALA A 22 35.44 -1.48 -18.63
C ALA A 22 35.24 -0.86 -17.24
N LEU A 23 35.19 -1.69 -16.20
CA LEU A 23 35.13 -1.21 -14.81
C LEU A 23 36.39 -0.46 -14.39
N ASP A 24 37.56 -0.93 -14.84
CA ASP A 24 38.84 -0.27 -14.56
C ASP A 24 38.89 1.13 -15.20
N GLU A 25 38.37 1.28 -16.42
CA GLU A 25 38.24 2.57 -17.09
C GLU A 25 37.26 3.49 -16.35
N LEU A 26 36.08 3.00 -15.96
CA LEU A 26 35.10 3.78 -15.19
C LEU A 26 35.68 4.25 -13.84
N ALA A 27 36.43 3.40 -13.15
CA ALA A 27 37.11 3.74 -11.91
C ALA A 27 38.23 4.77 -12.12
N ALA A 28 39.06 4.59 -13.15
CA ALA A 28 40.16 5.49 -13.46
C ALA A 28 39.68 6.88 -13.91
N GLN A 29 38.54 6.95 -14.59
CA GLN A 29 37.94 8.21 -15.06
C GLN A 29 36.90 8.80 -14.11
N GLY A 30 36.61 8.12 -12.99
CA GLY A 30 35.61 8.53 -12.01
C GLY A 30 36.19 8.64 -10.60
N VAL A 31 35.39 8.21 -9.63
CA VAL A 31 35.72 8.07 -8.21
C VAL A 31 35.62 6.59 -7.84
N ARG A 32 36.72 6.03 -7.32
CA ARG A 32 36.74 4.69 -6.71
C ARG A 32 36.73 4.82 -5.19
N PHE A 33 35.73 4.26 -4.54
CA PHE A 33 35.67 4.18 -3.08
C PHE A 33 36.46 2.97 -2.58
N THR A 34 37.38 3.18 -1.65
CA THR A 34 38.05 2.07 -0.97
C THR A 34 37.22 1.51 0.17
N ASP A 35 36.29 2.30 0.72
CA ASP A 35 35.45 1.97 1.88
C ASP A 35 33.95 2.16 1.54
N PHE A 36 33.42 1.28 0.68
CA PHE A 36 32.03 1.30 0.23
C PHE A 36 31.29 0.05 0.69
N HIS A 37 30.04 0.20 1.12
CA HIS A 37 29.27 -0.89 1.73
C HIS A 37 27.96 -1.16 1.00
N SER A 38 27.56 -2.43 0.96
CA SER A 38 26.21 -2.84 0.58
C SER A 38 25.18 -2.35 1.60
N GLY A 39 23.88 -2.50 1.34
CA GLY A 39 22.85 -2.21 2.33
C GLY A 39 22.73 -3.29 3.41
N CYS A 40 23.21 -4.50 3.12
CA CYS A 40 23.21 -5.64 4.04
C CYS A 40 24.16 -6.73 3.51
N GLY A 41 24.55 -7.69 4.34
CA GLY A 41 25.36 -8.84 3.91
C GLY A 41 24.66 -9.83 2.98
N VAL A 42 23.45 -9.53 2.50
CA VAL A 42 22.64 -10.35 1.59
C VAL A 42 21.79 -9.52 0.63
N CYS A 43 21.48 -10.11 -0.53
CA CYS A 43 20.79 -9.52 -1.67
C CYS A 43 19.46 -8.75 -1.41
N SER A 44 18.34 -9.40 -1.00
CA SER A 44 17.03 -8.71 -0.91
C SER A 44 17.05 -7.51 0.02
N PRO A 45 17.58 -7.61 1.25
CA PRO A 45 17.75 -6.47 2.13
C PRO A 45 18.59 -5.35 1.50
N SER A 46 19.74 -5.67 0.90
CA SER A 46 20.61 -4.66 0.29
C SER A 46 19.90 -3.90 -0.85
N ARG A 47 19.16 -4.61 -1.69
CA ARG A 47 18.37 -4.04 -2.80
C ARG A 47 17.26 -3.10 -2.30
N ALA A 48 16.57 -3.47 -1.22
CA ALA A 48 15.59 -2.60 -0.59
C ALA A 48 16.22 -1.28 -0.13
N THR A 49 17.40 -1.35 0.49
CA THR A 49 18.16 -0.15 0.92
C THR A 49 18.60 0.72 -0.25
N VAL A 50 19.05 0.15 -1.37
CA VAL A 50 19.37 0.91 -2.59
C VAL A 50 18.17 1.71 -3.08
N MET A 51 16.98 1.10 -3.10
CA MET A 51 15.78 1.75 -3.63
C MET A 51 15.27 2.86 -2.73
N THR A 52 15.39 2.75 -1.41
CA THR A 52 14.70 3.65 -0.47
C THR A 52 15.62 4.62 0.26
N GLY A 53 16.94 4.41 0.25
CA GLY A 53 17.87 5.15 1.11
C GLY A 53 17.62 4.93 2.61
N ARG A 54 16.89 3.85 2.95
CA ARG A 54 16.49 3.47 4.30
C ARG A 54 17.06 2.12 4.67
N HIS A 55 17.19 1.87 5.95
CA HIS A 55 17.53 0.55 6.46
C HIS A 55 16.41 -0.44 6.09
N HIS A 56 16.77 -1.54 5.44
CA HIS A 56 15.86 -2.49 4.80
C HIS A 56 14.72 -3.02 5.67
N ILE A 57 14.93 -3.18 6.98
CA ILE A 57 13.87 -3.58 7.93
C ILE A 57 12.73 -2.56 7.96
N ARG A 58 13.03 -1.25 7.92
CA ARG A 58 12.01 -0.18 7.87
C ARG A 58 11.12 -0.33 6.63
N SER A 59 11.74 -0.72 5.52
CA SER A 59 11.09 -0.92 4.22
C SER A 59 10.41 -2.30 4.09
N GLY A 60 10.30 -3.04 5.19
CA GLY A 60 9.62 -4.34 5.25
C GLY A 60 10.48 -5.54 4.91
N VAL A 61 11.77 -5.42 4.61
CA VAL A 61 12.61 -6.55 4.19
C VAL A 61 13.61 -6.94 5.28
N TYR A 62 13.34 -8.03 6.01
CA TYR A 62 14.16 -8.54 7.11
C TYR A 62 15.30 -9.49 6.67
N HIS A 63 15.12 -10.20 5.56
CA HIS A 63 16.06 -11.23 5.09
C HIS A 63 15.91 -11.46 3.57
N VAL A 64 16.61 -12.47 3.04
CA VAL A 64 16.46 -12.95 1.67
C VAL A 64 15.02 -13.42 1.42
N ILE A 65 14.37 -12.87 0.40
CA ILE A 65 13.00 -13.19 0.04
C ILE A 65 12.96 -14.51 -0.74
N SER A 66 12.04 -15.40 -0.36
CA SER A 66 11.58 -16.49 -1.22
C SER A 66 10.13 -16.17 -1.57
N ASP A 67 9.85 -15.78 -2.82
CA ASP A 67 8.51 -15.31 -3.20
C ASP A 67 7.41 -16.35 -2.98
N ARG A 68 7.78 -17.64 -2.97
CA ARG A 68 6.86 -18.74 -2.68
C ARG A 68 6.57 -18.91 -1.18
N ASP A 69 7.53 -18.60 -0.31
CA ASP A 69 7.46 -18.93 1.12
C ASP A 69 7.22 -17.71 2.02
N HIS A 70 7.58 -16.50 1.57
CA HIS A 70 7.53 -15.29 2.37
C HIS A 70 6.45 -14.34 1.86
N ALA A 71 5.71 -13.73 2.78
CA ALA A 71 4.85 -12.58 2.52
C ALA A 71 5.67 -11.33 2.28
N MET A 72 6.82 -11.25 2.96
CA MET A 72 7.79 -10.18 2.91
C MET A 72 8.09 -9.70 1.49
N HIS A 73 7.98 -8.39 1.33
CA HIS A 73 8.27 -7.62 0.11
C HIS A 73 8.65 -6.19 0.50
N LEU A 74 9.19 -5.43 -0.47
CA LEU A 74 9.34 -3.98 -0.35
C LEU A 74 7.95 -3.34 -0.26
N LEU A 75 7.64 -2.67 0.85
CA LEU A 75 6.30 -2.14 1.09
C LEU A 75 5.90 -1.11 0.03
N GLU A 76 4.65 -1.18 -0.46
CA GLU A 76 4.07 -0.18 -1.38
C GLU A 76 4.01 1.25 -0.79
N SER A 77 4.20 1.38 0.51
CA SER A 77 4.24 2.68 1.21
C SER A 77 5.59 3.36 1.16
N GLU A 78 6.66 2.66 0.79
CA GLU A 78 8.00 3.24 0.69
C GLU A 78 8.11 4.15 -0.53
N VAL A 79 8.88 5.23 -0.39
CA VAL A 79 9.25 6.10 -1.51
C VAL A 79 10.59 5.64 -2.07
N THR A 80 10.61 5.33 -3.36
CA THR A 80 11.79 4.80 -4.04
C THR A 80 12.51 5.88 -4.87
N ILE A 81 13.80 5.65 -5.15
CA ILE A 81 14.60 6.50 -6.04
C ILE A 81 13.98 6.60 -7.44
N ALA A 82 13.34 5.52 -7.92
CA ALA A 82 12.64 5.54 -9.20
C ALA A 82 11.42 6.49 -9.16
N GLU A 83 10.60 6.43 -8.12
CA GLU A 83 9.47 7.36 -7.94
C GLU A 83 9.93 8.82 -7.84
N VAL A 84 10.99 9.09 -7.07
CA VAL A 84 11.56 10.45 -6.93
C VAL A 84 12.03 10.97 -8.29
N LEU A 85 12.77 10.17 -9.06
CA LEU A 85 13.25 10.58 -10.39
C LEU A 85 12.11 10.71 -11.40
N LYS A 86 11.13 9.80 -11.38
CA LYS A 86 9.95 9.85 -12.25
C LYS A 86 9.12 11.12 -12.01
N GLN A 87 8.92 11.51 -10.75
CA GLN A 87 8.25 12.76 -10.40
C GLN A 87 9.00 14.00 -10.93
N ASN A 88 10.30 13.88 -11.17
CA ASN A 88 11.16 14.93 -11.74
C ASN A 88 11.43 14.73 -13.24
N GLY A 89 10.56 13.98 -13.94
CA GLY A 89 10.53 13.91 -15.41
C GLY A 89 11.46 12.88 -16.03
N TYR A 90 12.07 11.99 -15.24
CA TYR A 90 12.89 10.89 -15.76
C TYR A 90 12.02 9.75 -16.29
N ASP A 91 12.42 9.18 -17.42
CA ASP A 91 11.94 7.84 -17.80
C ASP A 91 12.67 6.80 -16.93
N THR A 92 11.92 5.85 -16.37
CA THR A 92 12.44 4.90 -15.38
C THR A 92 12.39 3.46 -15.86
N VAL A 93 13.54 2.76 -15.78
CA VAL A 93 13.71 1.44 -16.37
C VAL A 93 14.40 0.51 -15.38
N HIS A 94 13.80 -0.66 -15.12
CA HIS A 94 14.41 -1.73 -14.34
C HIS A 94 14.79 -2.92 -15.23
N LEU A 95 16.04 -3.39 -15.14
CA LEU A 95 16.55 -4.50 -15.95
C LEU A 95 17.30 -5.53 -15.08
N GLY A 96 16.91 -6.80 -15.15
CA GLY A 96 17.60 -7.93 -14.50
C GLY A 96 16.92 -8.46 -13.24
N LYS A 97 17.70 -8.80 -12.21
CA LYS A 97 17.19 -9.32 -10.93
C LYS A 97 16.38 -8.25 -10.22
N TRP A 98 15.23 -8.60 -9.63
CA TRP A 98 14.47 -7.70 -8.75
C TRP A 98 14.66 -8.03 -7.27
N HIS A 99 14.19 -9.20 -6.82
CA HIS A 99 14.41 -9.77 -5.50
C HIS A 99 13.95 -8.95 -4.29
N MET A 100 12.93 -8.12 -4.48
CA MET A 100 12.26 -7.34 -3.43
C MET A 100 10.78 -7.71 -3.29
N GLY A 101 10.38 -8.87 -3.82
CA GLY A 101 8.99 -9.29 -3.91
C GLY A 101 8.44 -9.14 -5.32
N LEU A 102 7.92 -10.22 -5.90
CA LEU A 102 7.14 -10.22 -7.14
C LEU A 102 5.93 -11.15 -6.97
N PRO A 103 4.80 -10.90 -7.66
CA PRO A 103 3.56 -11.69 -7.54
C PRO A 103 3.68 -13.06 -8.25
N PHE A 104 4.69 -13.84 -7.89
CA PHE A 104 4.88 -15.21 -8.37
C PHE A 104 4.30 -16.21 -7.36
N GLY A 105 3.28 -16.95 -7.78
CA GLY A 105 2.55 -17.89 -6.93
C GLY A 105 1.23 -17.30 -6.40
N GLU A 106 0.80 -17.74 -5.22
CA GLU A 106 -0.52 -17.41 -4.65
C GLU A 106 -0.52 -16.14 -3.77
N ARG A 107 0.65 -15.53 -3.54
CA ARG A 107 0.81 -14.34 -2.68
C ARG A 107 0.78 -13.05 -3.51
N LYS A 108 -0.02 -12.07 -3.08
CA LYS A 108 -0.12 -10.78 -3.74
C LYS A 108 1.08 -9.92 -3.32
N LYS A 109 1.91 -9.52 -4.27
CA LYS A 109 3.06 -8.63 -4.05
C LYS A 109 3.12 -7.54 -5.12
N PRO A 110 3.72 -6.39 -4.82
CA PRO A 110 3.90 -5.31 -5.79
C PRO A 110 4.85 -5.73 -6.92
N THR A 111 4.74 -5.04 -8.05
CA THR A 111 5.66 -5.18 -9.18
C THR A 111 6.63 -3.98 -9.22
N PRO A 112 7.71 -4.03 -10.02
CA PRO A 112 8.55 -2.87 -10.27
C PRO A 112 7.75 -1.64 -10.76
N TYR A 113 6.64 -1.86 -11.47
CA TYR A 113 5.76 -0.77 -11.90
C TYR A 113 5.16 0.00 -10.72
N ASP A 114 4.74 -0.72 -9.68
CA ASP A 114 4.18 -0.15 -8.45
C ASP A 114 5.23 0.61 -7.61
N HIS A 115 6.52 0.40 -7.92
CA HIS A 115 7.67 1.09 -7.34
C HIS A 115 8.31 2.08 -8.31
N GLY A 116 7.51 2.64 -9.23
CA GLY A 116 7.88 3.80 -10.02
C GLY A 116 8.66 3.51 -11.29
N PHE A 117 8.78 2.25 -11.75
CA PHE A 117 9.41 1.92 -13.03
C PHE A 117 8.41 1.87 -14.20
N ASP A 118 8.58 2.75 -15.19
CA ASP A 118 7.77 2.78 -16.42
C ASP A 118 8.00 1.52 -17.28
N TYR A 119 9.26 1.07 -17.34
CA TYR A 119 9.68 -0.12 -18.06
C TYR A 119 10.35 -1.11 -17.13
N TRP A 120 10.00 -2.39 -17.25
CA TRP A 120 10.79 -3.43 -16.57
C TRP A 120 10.87 -4.75 -17.34
N PHE A 121 12.08 -5.31 -17.30
CA PHE A 121 12.44 -6.62 -17.82
C PHE A 121 13.30 -7.33 -16.79
N GLY A 122 12.87 -8.47 -16.26
CA GLY A 122 13.61 -9.06 -15.14
C GLY A 122 13.08 -10.39 -14.61
N THR A 123 13.68 -10.82 -13.51
CA THR A 123 13.38 -12.08 -12.81
C THR A 123 13.12 -11.85 -11.31
N GLU A 124 12.43 -12.80 -10.65
CA GLU A 124 12.22 -12.79 -9.19
C GLU A 124 13.52 -12.72 -8.40
N ASN A 125 14.45 -13.61 -8.72
CA ASN A 125 15.72 -13.75 -8.05
C ASN A 125 16.79 -13.98 -9.14
N THR A 126 17.44 -15.14 -9.18
CA THR A 126 18.47 -15.43 -10.17
C THR A 126 17.88 -15.91 -11.51
N ALA A 127 18.70 -15.85 -12.56
CA ALA A 127 18.40 -16.43 -13.86
C ALA A 127 18.41 -17.98 -13.76
N HIS A 128 17.38 -18.63 -14.29
CA HIS A 128 17.20 -20.08 -14.21
C HIS A 128 17.06 -20.70 -15.61
N PRO A 129 17.59 -21.92 -15.85
CA PRO A 129 18.25 -22.81 -14.88
C PRO A 129 19.69 -22.42 -14.55
N SER A 130 20.29 -21.52 -15.33
CA SER A 130 21.60 -20.89 -15.11
C SER A 130 21.64 -19.50 -15.75
N HIS A 131 22.77 -18.80 -15.64
CA HIS A 131 22.98 -17.59 -16.44
C HIS A 131 22.98 -17.86 -17.95
N LYS A 132 23.19 -19.10 -18.39
CA LYS A 132 23.05 -19.51 -19.79
C LYS A 132 21.64 -20.03 -20.07
N ASP A 133 21.07 -19.56 -21.17
CA ASP A 133 19.76 -19.90 -21.72
C ASP A 133 18.60 -19.82 -20.71
N PRO A 134 18.40 -18.67 -20.04
CA PRO A 134 17.41 -18.54 -18.98
C PRO A 134 15.96 -18.63 -19.50
N VAL A 135 15.05 -19.10 -18.64
CA VAL A 135 13.64 -19.39 -18.99
C VAL A 135 12.62 -18.56 -18.21
N ASN A 136 13.06 -17.77 -17.23
CA ASN A 136 12.21 -17.13 -16.22
C ASN A 136 12.14 -15.59 -16.31
N PHE A 137 12.61 -15.00 -17.41
CA PHE A 137 12.46 -13.56 -17.64
C PHE A 137 11.01 -13.16 -17.90
N HIS A 138 10.65 -12.02 -17.35
CA HIS A 138 9.37 -11.35 -17.56
C HIS A 138 9.60 -9.96 -18.14
N ARG A 139 8.71 -9.53 -19.03
CA ARG A 139 8.64 -8.15 -19.52
C ARG A 139 7.25 -7.61 -19.22
N HIS A 140 7.16 -6.54 -18.42
CA HIS A 140 5.89 -6.00 -17.91
C HIS A 140 4.94 -7.08 -17.35
N GLY A 141 5.49 -8.01 -16.56
CA GLY A 141 4.74 -9.11 -15.95
C GLY A 141 4.42 -10.27 -16.88
N LYS A 142 4.75 -10.20 -18.17
CA LYS A 142 4.51 -11.29 -19.13
C LYS A 142 5.75 -12.19 -19.23
N PRO A 143 5.62 -13.51 -18.99
CA PRO A 143 6.73 -14.45 -19.12
C PRO A 143 7.17 -14.58 -20.59
N LEU A 144 8.48 -14.67 -20.82
CA LEU A 144 9.07 -14.76 -22.17
C LEU A 144 9.49 -16.19 -22.56
N GLY A 145 9.57 -17.11 -21.60
CA GLY A 145 10.11 -18.45 -21.85
C GLY A 145 11.63 -18.44 -22.03
N ARG A 146 12.16 -19.45 -22.75
CA ARG A 146 13.59 -19.60 -22.99
C ARG A 146 14.13 -18.49 -23.90
N ILE A 147 15.18 -17.81 -23.44
CA ILE A 147 15.95 -16.84 -24.21
C ILE A 147 17.36 -17.42 -24.40
N GLU A 148 17.84 -17.54 -25.63
CA GLU A 148 19.19 -18.05 -25.91
C GLU A 148 20.25 -16.99 -25.55
N GLY A 149 21.35 -17.40 -24.93
CA GLY A 149 22.47 -16.54 -24.57
C GLY A 149 22.75 -16.45 -23.06
N TYR A 150 23.53 -15.45 -22.65
CA TYR A 150 23.94 -15.24 -21.27
C TYR A 150 23.18 -14.07 -20.63
N ALA A 151 22.74 -14.21 -19.38
CA ALA A 151 21.84 -13.28 -18.71
C ALA A 151 22.36 -11.83 -18.71
N CYS A 152 23.62 -11.58 -18.36
CA CYS A 152 24.25 -10.26 -18.45
C CYS A 152 24.19 -9.65 -19.86
N GLN A 153 24.42 -10.45 -20.91
CA GLN A 153 24.34 -10.01 -22.30
C GLN A 153 22.89 -9.70 -22.69
N ILE A 154 21.94 -10.57 -22.31
CA ILE A 154 20.50 -10.39 -22.56
C ILE A 154 19.98 -9.11 -21.87
N VAL A 155 20.39 -8.87 -20.61
CA VAL A 155 20.01 -7.67 -19.84
C VAL A 155 20.54 -6.40 -20.51
N VAL A 156 21.78 -6.42 -21.03
CA VAL A 156 22.35 -5.28 -21.76
C VAL A 156 21.72 -5.13 -23.15
N ASP A 157 21.39 -6.22 -23.84
CA ASP A 157 20.66 -6.17 -25.11
C ASP A 157 19.31 -5.45 -24.93
N GLU A 158 18.59 -5.76 -23.85
CA GLU A 158 17.35 -5.08 -23.50
C GLU A 158 17.57 -3.59 -23.19
N ALA A 159 18.63 -3.24 -22.45
CA ALA A 159 18.98 -1.85 -22.16
C ALA A 159 19.27 -1.06 -23.44
N ILE A 160 20.08 -1.64 -24.34
CA ILE A 160 20.44 -1.04 -25.62
C ILE A 160 19.19 -0.89 -26.50
N ALA A 161 18.33 -1.91 -26.56
CA ALA A 161 17.09 -1.85 -27.32
C ALA A 161 16.15 -0.75 -26.82
N TRP A 162 16.02 -0.59 -25.51
CA TRP A 162 15.23 0.49 -24.92
C TRP A 162 15.81 1.87 -25.26
N LEU A 163 17.14 2.03 -25.12
CA LEU A 163 17.85 3.27 -25.48
C LEU A 163 17.70 3.65 -26.96
N GLU A 164 17.51 2.68 -27.85
CA GLU A 164 17.33 2.90 -29.29
C GLU A 164 15.90 3.19 -29.69
N LYS A 165 14.92 2.51 -29.09
CA LYS A 165 13.56 2.42 -29.61
C LYS A 165 12.54 3.19 -28.78
N GLU A 166 12.79 3.36 -27.49
CA GLU A 166 11.80 3.89 -26.55
C GLU A 166 12.26 5.18 -25.87
N ARG A 167 13.57 5.35 -25.64
CA ARG A 167 14.13 6.57 -25.03
C ARG A 167 13.73 7.82 -25.82
N GLN A 168 13.25 8.82 -25.09
CA GLN A 168 13.07 10.18 -25.59
C GLN A 168 14.37 10.97 -25.37
N ALA A 169 14.96 11.50 -26.45
CA ALA A 169 16.32 12.06 -26.41
C ALA A 169 16.44 13.31 -25.52
N ASP A 170 15.36 14.08 -25.40
CA ASP A 170 15.22 15.30 -24.62
C ASP A 170 14.84 15.08 -23.15
N LYS A 171 14.43 13.85 -22.78
CA LYS A 171 14.12 13.48 -21.40
C LYS A 171 15.32 12.80 -20.73
N PRO A 172 15.56 13.07 -19.43
CA PRO A 172 16.53 12.30 -18.67
C PRO A 172 15.99 10.88 -18.43
N PHE A 173 16.89 9.93 -18.15
CA PHE A 173 16.53 8.54 -17.92
C PHE A 173 17.23 7.98 -16.68
N PHE A 174 16.59 7.00 -16.05
CA PHE A 174 17.15 6.21 -14.97
C PHE A 174 17.14 4.73 -15.36
N LEU A 175 18.33 4.18 -15.64
CA LEU A 175 18.51 2.74 -15.90
C LEU A 175 18.99 2.03 -14.64
N ASN A 176 18.08 1.29 -14.00
CA ASN A 176 18.40 0.42 -12.88
C ASN A 176 18.72 -1.00 -13.36
N ILE A 177 19.99 -1.24 -13.66
CA ILE A 177 20.50 -2.52 -14.20
C ILE A 177 21.10 -3.37 -13.09
N TRP A 178 20.43 -4.47 -12.75
CA TRP A 178 20.76 -5.40 -11.68
C TRP A 178 21.11 -6.77 -12.29
N PHE A 179 22.41 -7.00 -12.51
CA PHE A 179 22.92 -8.25 -13.04
C PHE A 179 22.68 -9.41 -12.07
N HIS A 180 22.58 -10.62 -12.62
CA HIS A 180 22.48 -11.87 -11.86
C HIS A 180 23.86 -12.40 -11.48
N GLU A 181 24.86 -11.97 -12.22
CA GLU A 181 26.25 -12.41 -12.12
C GLU A 181 26.99 -11.74 -10.94
N PRO A 182 27.97 -12.44 -10.32
CA PRO A 182 28.34 -13.86 -10.51
C PRO A 182 27.60 -14.86 -9.57
N HIS A 183 26.39 -14.56 -9.09
CA HIS A 183 25.65 -15.45 -8.19
C HIS A 183 25.34 -16.80 -8.84
N ALA A 184 25.62 -17.92 -8.16
CA ALA A 184 25.34 -19.25 -8.68
C ALA A 184 23.84 -19.46 -9.07
N PRO A 185 23.51 -20.28 -10.09
CA PRO A 185 24.41 -21.14 -10.88
C PRO A 185 25.11 -20.37 -12.02
N ILE A 186 26.44 -20.30 -11.89
CA ILE A 186 27.35 -19.57 -12.76
C ILE A 186 27.44 -20.19 -14.15
N ALA A 187 27.57 -19.35 -15.17
CA ALA A 187 27.84 -19.77 -16.54
C ALA A 187 28.48 -18.61 -17.33
N ALA A 188 29.49 -18.94 -18.12
CA ALA A 188 30.15 -18.04 -19.06
C ALA A 188 30.51 -18.79 -20.35
N PRO A 189 30.83 -18.08 -21.45
CA PRO A 189 31.39 -18.71 -22.66
C PRO A 189 32.70 -19.44 -22.40
N ASP A 190 32.87 -20.63 -22.98
CA ASP A 190 34.07 -21.47 -22.81
C ASP A 190 35.36 -20.73 -23.19
N GLU A 191 35.31 -19.88 -24.23
CA GLU A 191 36.42 -19.04 -24.68
C GLU A 191 36.84 -17.98 -23.64
N ILE A 192 35.95 -17.59 -22.73
CA ILE A 192 36.25 -16.70 -21.61
C ILE A 192 36.76 -17.53 -20.43
N VAL A 193 36.07 -18.63 -20.09
CA VAL A 193 36.44 -19.51 -18.96
C VAL A 193 37.86 -20.05 -19.10
N SER A 194 38.23 -20.49 -20.32
CA SER A 194 39.56 -21.03 -20.63
C SER A 194 40.73 -20.06 -20.42
N GLN A 195 40.47 -18.76 -20.26
CA GLN A 195 41.48 -17.76 -19.90
C GLN A 195 41.83 -17.79 -18.41
N TYR A 196 40.94 -18.33 -17.58
CA TYR A 196 41.07 -18.37 -16.12
C TYR A 196 41.37 -19.78 -15.57
N GLY A 197 41.14 -20.83 -16.36
CA GLY A 197 41.41 -22.22 -15.98
C GLY A 197 40.67 -23.22 -16.86
N GLU A 198 40.53 -24.46 -16.38
CA GLU A 198 39.79 -25.52 -17.09
C GLU A 198 38.28 -25.22 -17.16
N LEU A 199 37.59 -25.72 -18.19
CA LEU A 199 36.18 -25.41 -18.45
C LEU A 199 35.20 -25.90 -17.38
N ASP A 200 35.59 -26.91 -16.62
CA ASP A 200 34.81 -27.49 -15.51
C ASP A 200 35.25 -26.99 -14.14
N ASP A 201 36.28 -26.13 -14.04
CA ASP A 201 36.71 -25.52 -12.79
C ASP A 201 35.73 -24.41 -12.35
N PRO A 202 35.03 -24.57 -11.20
CA PRO A 202 34.12 -23.54 -10.70
C PRO A 202 34.79 -22.19 -10.41
N ALA A 203 36.11 -22.14 -10.12
CA ALA A 203 36.85 -20.89 -9.98
C ALA A 203 37.05 -20.16 -11.32
N ALA A 204 37.38 -20.92 -12.36
CA ALA A 204 37.48 -20.40 -13.72
C ALA A 204 36.13 -19.93 -14.25
N ILE A 205 35.05 -20.70 -14.06
CA ILE A 205 33.69 -20.32 -14.50
C ILE A 205 33.23 -19.05 -13.77
N TYR A 206 33.51 -18.91 -12.47
CA TYR A 206 33.16 -17.72 -11.69
C TYR A 206 33.90 -16.48 -12.21
N SER A 207 35.20 -16.59 -12.46
CA SER A 207 36.02 -15.52 -13.02
C SER A 207 35.55 -15.14 -14.44
N GLY A 208 35.25 -16.13 -15.28
CA GLY A 208 34.71 -15.91 -16.62
C GLY A 208 33.30 -15.29 -16.62
N THR A 209 32.50 -15.53 -15.58
CA THR A 209 31.18 -14.90 -15.41
C THR A 209 31.31 -13.40 -15.12
N ILE A 210 32.29 -13.01 -14.30
CA ILE A 210 32.63 -11.60 -14.02
C ILE A 210 33.17 -10.92 -15.28
N ASP A 211 34.10 -11.55 -16.00
CA ASP A 211 34.65 -11.04 -17.26
C ASP A 211 33.54 -10.83 -18.31
N ASN A 212 32.67 -11.81 -18.51
CA ASN A 212 31.55 -11.70 -19.44
C ASN A 212 30.59 -10.54 -19.06
N THR A 213 30.41 -10.27 -17.76
CA THR A 213 29.62 -9.14 -17.28
C THR A 213 30.32 -7.81 -17.57
N ASP A 214 31.64 -7.71 -17.38
CA ASP A 214 32.43 -6.53 -17.77
C ASP A 214 32.33 -6.24 -19.28
N ARG A 215 32.37 -7.28 -20.12
CA ARG A 215 32.13 -7.13 -21.58
C ARG A 215 30.73 -6.63 -21.89
N ALA A 216 29.70 -7.09 -21.17
CA ALA A 216 28.34 -6.57 -21.31
C ALA A 216 28.29 -5.08 -20.92
N ILE A 217 28.93 -4.70 -19.82
CA ILE A 217 29.03 -3.29 -19.39
C ILE A 217 29.75 -2.44 -20.44
N ALA A 218 30.85 -2.95 -21.02
CA ALA A 218 31.57 -2.28 -22.11
C ALA A 218 30.64 -1.94 -23.28
N ARG A 219 29.79 -2.89 -23.70
CA ARG A 219 28.81 -2.67 -24.77
C ARG A 219 27.80 -1.58 -24.43
N LEU A 220 27.32 -1.53 -23.18
CA LEU A 220 26.41 -0.48 -22.73
C LEU A 220 27.10 0.89 -22.71
N VAL A 221 28.32 0.98 -22.19
CA VAL A 221 29.12 2.22 -22.17
C VAL A 221 29.39 2.72 -23.58
N GLU A 222 29.79 1.84 -24.50
CA GLU A 222 29.97 2.19 -25.91
C GLU A 222 28.66 2.64 -26.56
N LYS A 223 27.52 2.04 -26.19
CA LYS A 223 26.22 2.51 -26.66
C LYS A 223 25.93 3.93 -26.16
N LEU A 224 26.16 4.22 -24.88
CA LEU A 224 25.98 5.55 -24.30
C LEU A 224 26.89 6.60 -24.95
N LYS A 225 28.13 6.22 -25.30
CA LYS A 225 29.05 7.06 -26.09
C LYS A 225 28.47 7.32 -27.49
N ALA A 226 28.04 6.26 -28.19
CA ALA A 226 27.53 6.34 -29.56
C ALA A 226 26.26 7.22 -29.69
N ILE A 227 25.39 7.24 -28.69
CA ILE A 227 24.19 8.10 -28.67
C ILE A 227 24.43 9.48 -28.05
N GLY A 228 25.68 9.81 -27.69
CA GLY A 228 26.07 11.11 -27.12
C GLY A 228 25.56 11.36 -25.70
N ALA A 229 25.14 10.32 -24.97
CA ALA A 229 24.59 10.46 -23.62
C ALA A 229 25.64 10.37 -22.50
N ILE A 230 26.81 9.76 -22.78
CA ILE A 230 27.82 9.41 -21.77
C ILE A 230 28.28 10.61 -20.92
N GLU A 231 28.48 11.78 -21.53
CA GLU A 231 28.99 12.97 -20.85
C GLU A 231 28.05 13.44 -19.73
N ASN A 232 26.73 13.21 -19.89
CA ASN A 232 25.71 13.61 -18.92
C ASN A 232 25.05 12.41 -18.23
N THR A 233 25.74 11.27 -18.16
CA THR A 233 25.24 10.08 -17.46
C THR A 233 26.05 9.86 -16.20
N ILE A 234 25.34 9.75 -15.06
CA ILE A 234 25.94 9.26 -13.82
C ILE A 234 25.87 7.74 -13.83
N ILE A 235 27.02 7.08 -13.79
CA ILE A 235 27.13 5.63 -13.68
C ILE A 235 27.63 5.31 -12.28
N VAL A 236 26.81 4.53 -11.55
CA VAL A 236 27.20 3.93 -10.26
C VAL A 236 27.36 2.44 -10.47
N TYR A 237 28.46 1.87 -10.00
CA TYR A 237 28.71 0.42 -10.02
C TYR A 237 29.14 -0.07 -8.63
N ALA A 238 28.49 -1.14 -8.17
CA ALA A 238 28.81 -1.80 -6.91
C ALA A 238 28.14 -3.19 -6.80
N SER A 239 28.45 -3.94 -5.73
CA SER A 239 27.90 -5.27 -5.45
C SER A 239 26.84 -5.26 -4.35
N ASP A 240 25.89 -6.21 -4.38
CA ASP A 240 24.82 -6.30 -3.40
C ASP A 240 25.19 -6.90 -2.05
N ASN A 241 26.31 -7.60 -2.01
CA ASN A 241 26.98 -8.06 -0.80
C ASN A 241 28.38 -8.58 -1.21
N GLY A 242 29.20 -8.90 -0.22
CA GLY A 242 30.46 -9.60 -0.47
C GLY A 242 30.25 -10.98 -1.08
N SER A 243 31.31 -11.57 -1.63
CA SER A 243 31.25 -12.88 -2.28
C SER A 243 30.98 -13.98 -1.27
N TYR A 244 30.30 -15.04 -1.69
CA TYR A 244 30.25 -16.31 -0.95
C TYR A 244 31.58 -17.08 -1.00
N ARG A 245 32.51 -16.66 -1.86
CA ARG A 245 33.88 -17.18 -1.96
C ARG A 245 34.82 -16.30 -1.14
N MET A 246 35.22 -16.79 0.03
CA MET A 246 35.99 -15.99 0.99
C MET A 246 37.30 -15.45 0.40
N GLU A 247 37.98 -16.23 -0.46
CA GLU A 247 39.21 -15.82 -1.13
C GLU A 247 39.05 -14.63 -2.08
N ARG A 248 37.80 -14.30 -2.45
CA ARG A 248 37.45 -13.20 -3.36
C ARG A 248 37.14 -11.88 -2.62
N ASN A 249 37.01 -11.94 -1.30
CA ASN A 249 36.84 -10.75 -0.45
C ASN A 249 38.18 -10.15 0.00
N GLY A 250 39.31 -10.73 -0.40
CA GLY A 250 40.64 -10.24 -0.05
C GLY A 250 40.97 -10.39 1.44
N PRO A 251 41.52 -9.34 2.10
CA PRO A 251 41.88 -9.42 3.53
C PRO A 251 40.67 -9.30 4.46
N LEU A 252 39.45 -9.14 3.92
CA LEU A 252 38.26 -8.87 4.71
C LEU A 252 37.73 -10.12 5.41
N LYS A 253 37.24 -9.95 6.64
CA LYS A 253 36.75 -11.06 7.46
C LYS A 253 35.40 -11.57 6.98
N GLN A 254 35.30 -12.90 6.83
CA GLN A 254 34.09 -13.62 6.41
C GLN A 254 33.62 -13.29 4.98
N SER A 255 32.34 -13.53 4.70
CA SER A 255 31.77 -13.62 3.36
C SER A 255 30.29 -13.23 3.39
N LYS A 256 29.60 -13.35 2.24
CA LYS A 256 28.13 -13.25 2.14
C LYS A 256 27.42 -13.84 3.35
N GLY A 257 26.44 -13.11 3.89
CA GLY A 257 25.65 -13.48 5.06
C GLY A 257 26.23 -13.03 6.40
N SER A 258 27.35 -12.29 6.39
CA SER A 258 27.99 -11.72 7.57
C SER A 258 27.84 -10.20 7.66
N ASN A 259 27.88 -9.67 8.88
CA ASN A 259 28.05 -8.23 9.14
C ASN A 259 29.52 -7.83 9.42
N PHE A 260 30.48 -8.75 9.30
CA PHE A 260 31.88 -8.37 9.17
C PHE A 260 32.16 -7.82 7.76
N GLU A 261 33.28 -7.12 7.61
CA GLU A 261 33.65 -6.40 6.37
C GLU A 261 33.54 -7.28 5.11
N GLY A 262 33.90 -8.56 5.16
CA GLY A 262 33.84 -9.44 3.99
C GLY A 262 32.42 -9.78 3.52
N GLY A 263 31.39 -9.49 4.32
CA GLY A 263 29.98 -9.61 3.93
C GLY A 263 29.36 -8.31 3.44
N ILE A 264 29.78 -7.16 3.97
CA ILE A 264 29.14 -5.85 3.73
C ILE A 264 29.98 -4.87 2.92
N ARG A 265 31.31 -4.97 2.92
CA ARG A 265 32.19 -4.07 2.15
C ARG A 265 32.36 -4.61 0.73
N VAL A 266 32.08 -3.75 -0.24
CA VAL A 266 31.95 -4.08 -1.66
C VAL A 266 32.65 -3.04 -2.52
N PRO A 267 32.92 -3.33 -3.82
CA PRO A 267 33.39 -2.31 -4.73
C PRO A 267 32.36 -1.17 -4.85
N GLY A 268 32.83 0.07 -5.02
CA GLY A 268 32.00 1.26 -5.18
C GLY A 268 32.65 2.23 -6.15
N ILE A 269 32.05 2.40 -7.32
CA ILE A 269 32.57 3.24 -8.41
C ILE A 269 31.49 4.24 -8.82
N PHE A 270 31.85 5.51 -8.91
CA PHE A 270 31.02 6.58 -9.46
C PHE A 270 31.72 7.21 -10.66
N TYR A 271 31.01 7.36 -11.77
CA TYR A 271 31.52 7.95 -12.99
C TYR A 271 30.51 8.95 -13.53
N TRP A 272 30.96 10.19 -13.78
CA TRP A 272 30.15 11.22 -14.41
C TRP A 272 31.07 12.30 -15.01
N PRO A 273 31.40 12.24 -16.31
CA PRO A 273 32.44 13.08 -16.91
C PRO A 273 32.22 14.59 -16.75
N ARG A 274 30.95 15.03 -16.80
CA ARG A 274 30.59 16.44 -16.69
C ARG A 274 30.70 17.00 -15.27
N GLY A 275 30.49 16.18 -14.24
CA GLY A 275 30.38 16.67 -12.85
C GLY A 275 31.41 16.10 -11.88
N ILE A 276 32.06 14.99 -12.21
CA ILE A 276 33.08 14.34 -11.38
C ILE A 276 34.44 14.47 -12.06
N LYS A 277 35.42 14.99 -11.30
CA LYS A 277 36.81 15.01 -11.76
C LYS A 277 37.37 13.58 -11.83
N ALA A 278 38.02 13.25 -12.93
CA ALA A 278 38.63 11.93 -13.13
C ALA A 278 39.74 11.59 -12.13
N GLY A 279 39.92 10.29 -11.87
CA GLY A 279 41.05 9.73 -11.13
C GLY A 279 40.98 9.88 -9.61
N GLN A 280 39.78 10.02 -9.04
CA GLN A 280 39.60 10.21 -7.61
C GLN A 280 39.56 8.88 -6.86
N VAL A 281 40.13 8.86 -5.65
CA VAL A 281 40.02 7.75 -4.70
C VAL A 281 39.41 8.29 -3.41
N GLU A 282 38.23 7.81 -3.05
CA GLU A 282 37.52 8.21 -1.84
C GLU A 282 37.70 7.16 -0.73
N ARG A 283 37.99 7.63 0.49
CA ARG A 283 38.27 6.81 1.67
C ARG A 283 37.22 6.98 2.77
N GLU A 284 36.35 7.97 2.66
CA GLU A 284 35.22 8.17 3.55
C GLU A 284 34.30 6.93 3.52
N PRO A 285 33.92 6.36 4.67
CA PRO A 285 32.94 5.29 4.72
C PRO A 285 31.63 5.73 4.06
N ALA A 286 31.21 4.99 3.05
CA ALA A 286 29.97 5.22 2.31
C ALA A 286 29.27 3.89 2.02
N GLY A 287 28.03 3.94 1.57
CA GLY A 287 27.35 2.72 1.13
C GLY A 287 26.05 2.95 0.37
N MET A 288 25.38 1.85 0.04
CA MET A 288 24.15 1.85 -0.75
C MET A 288 23.03 2.69 -0.17
N VAL A 289 22.97 2.78 1.17
CA VAL A 289 21.99 3.61 1.88
C VAL A 289 22.08 5.08 1.48
N ASP A 290 23.27 5.54 1.09
CA ASP A 290 23.56 6.91 0.69
C ASP A 290 23.11 7.22 -0.77
N LEU A 291 22.70 6.23 -1.57
CA LEU A 291 22.46 6.44 -3.01
C LEU A 291 21.29 7.37 -3.32
N LEU A 292 20.11 7.14 -2.72
CA LEU A 292 18.94 8.00 -2.95
C LEU A 292 19.24 9.49 -2.64
N PRO A 293 19.73 9.85 -1.44
CA PRO A 293 20.06 11.26 -1.15
C PRO A 293 21.19 11.80 -2.03
N THR A 294 22.17 10.97 -2.42
CA THR A 294 23.27 11.38 -3.30
C THR A 294 22.80 11.67 -4.72
N ILE A 295 21.92 10.84 -5.28
CA ILE A 295 21.37 11.06 -6.62
C ILE A 295 20.49 12.31 -6.63
N CYS A 296 19.70 12.54 -5.57
CA CYS A 296 18.99 13.81 -5.40
C CYS A 296 19.96 15.00 -5.41
N GLY A 297 21.05 14.93 -4.64
CA GLY A 297 22.07 15.99 -4.58
C GLY A 297 22.79 16.23 -5.91
N LEU A 298 23.16 15.17 -6.65
CA LEU A 298 23.83 15.28 -7.96
C LEU A 298 22.89 15.76 -9.07
N ALA A 299 21.60 15.43 -8.99
CA ALA A 299 20.58 15.83 -9.95
C ALA A 299 19.92 17.17 -9.59
N GLU A 300 20.30 17.81 -8.47
CA GLU A 300 19.69 19.04 -7.94
C GLU A 300 18.17 18.89 -7.72
N ILE A 301 17.75 17.71 -7.25
CA ILE A 301 16.37 17.36 -6.91
C ILE A 301 16.21 17.38 -5.40
N ASP A 302 15.05 17.86 -4.93
CA ASP A 302 14.72 17.82 -3.50
C ASP A 302 14.58 16.37 -3.00
N LYS A 303 15.14 16.11 -1.81
CA LYS A 303 14.98 14.82 -1.13
C LYS A 303 13.49 14.63 -0.76
N PRO A 304 12.97 13.38 -0.74
CA PRO A 304 11.56 13.14 -0.48
C PRO A 304 11.12 13.68 0.89
N GLU A 305 10.09 14.54 0.90
CA GLU A 305 9.55 15.12 2.13
C GLU A 305 8.86 14.08 3.01
N GLY A 306 9.00 14.22 4.34
CA GLY A 306 8.34 13.35 5.31
C GLY A 306 8.89 11.92 5.40
N VAL A 307 9.94 11.60 4.64
CA VAL A 307 10.63 10.30 4.67
C VAL A 307 11.88 10.41 5.52
N HIS A 308 12.02 9.55 6.52
CA HIS A 308 13.28 9.43 7.26
C HIS A 308 14.31 8.72 6.38
N LEU A 309 15.40 9.39 5.99
CA LEU A 309 16.50 8.77 5.26
C LEU A 309 17.59 8.36 6.25
N ASP A 310 18.08 7.12 6.14
CA ASP A 310 19.22 6.66 6.95
C ASP A 310 20.56 7.00 6.26
N GLY A 311 20.53 7.35 4.96
CA GLY A 311 21.71 7.67 4.15
C GLY A 311 22.05 9.16 4.07
N SER A 312 23.33 9.46 3.89
CA SER A 312 23.87 10.81 3.69
C SER A 312 24.04 11.14 2.21
N ASP A 313 23.96 12.42 1.87
CA ASP A 313 24.24 12.92 0.53
C ASP A 313 25.75 13.00 0.28
N LEU A 314 26.28 12.12 -0.59
CA LEU A 314 27.71 12.04 -0.93
C LEU A 314 28.10 13.02 -2.04
N SER A 315 27.16 13.77 -2.64
CA SER A 315 27.47 14.69 -3.74
C SER A 315 28.61 15.68 -3.42
N PRO A 316 28.82 16.16 -2.18
CA PRO A 316 29.98 17.01 -1.89
C PRO A 316 31.31 16.27 -1.98
N LEU A 317 31.36 14.98 -1.63
CA LEU A 317 32.58 14.16 -1.78
C LEU A 317 32.92 13.95 -3.26
N LEU A 318 31.90 13.71 -4.09
CA LEU A 318 32.06 13.40 -5.52
C LEU A 318 32.44 14.63 -6.35
N THR A 319 32.00 15.83 -5.94
CA THR A 319 32.16 17.09 -6.69
C THR A 319 33.25 18.01 -6.16
N GLY A 320 34.16 17.50 -5.31
CA GLY A 320 35.31 18.27 -4.79
C GLY A 320 34.97 19.26 -3.67
N ARG A 321 33.78 19.16 -3.07
CA ARG A 321 33.29 19.99 -1.96
C ARG A 321 33.36 19.24 -0.63
N ARG A 322 34.44 18.48 -0.39
CA ARG A 322 34.58 17.59 0.79
C ARG A 322 34.27 18.28 2.12
N SER A 323 34.64 19.55 2.29
CA SER A 323 34.40 20.31 3.51
C SER A 323 32.93 20.52 3.86
N GLU A 324 32.02 20.34 2.90
CA GLU A 324 30.56 20.43 3.09
C GLU A 324 29.94 19.09 3.49
N PHE A 325 30.69 17.98 3.38
CA PHE A 325 30.17 16.66 3.73
C PHE A 325 30.14 16.46 5.24
N GLN A 326 28.98 16.08 5.76
CA GLN A 326 28.82 15.58 7.11
C GLN A 326 27.97 14.32 7.09
N ARG A 327 28.50 13.23 7.65
CA ARG A 327 27.72 12.02 7.90
C ARG A 327 26.73 12.30 9.03
N HIS A 328 25.44 12.22 8.73
CA HIS A 328 24.39 12.59 9.69
C HIS A 328 24.02 11.42 10.61
N ILE A 329 24.05 10.19 10.10
CA ILE A 329 23.90 8.94 10.85
C ILE A 329 25.07 8.00 10.49
N PRO A 330 25.71 7.32 11.47
CA PRO A 330 26.70 6.28 11.21
C PRO A 330 26.15 5.17 10.31
N LEU A 331 27.01 4.50 9.54
CA LEU A 331 26.57 3.35 8.77
C LEU A 331 26.14 2.24 9.74
N PHE A 332 24.98 1.63 9.50
CA PHE A 332 24.38 0.63 10.37
C PHE A 332 23.89 -0.55 9.55
N PHE A 333 24.22 -1.76 10.01
CA PHE A 333 23.90 -3.02 9.36
C PHE A 333 23.27 -3.96 10.37
N LEU A 334 22.16 -4.59 10.01
CA LEU A 334 21.52 -5.61 10.83
C LEU A 334 21.03 -6.76 9.96
N LEU A 335 21.50 -7.97 10.25
CA LEU A 335 21.05 -9.19 9.59
C LEU A 335 20.69 -10.20 10.69
N PRO A 336 19.39 -10.49 10.92
CA PRO A 336 18.95 -11.22 12.12
C PRO A 336 19.63 -12.59 12.32
N THR A 337 19.92 -13.29 11.22
CA THR A 337 20.54 -14.63 11.25
C THR A 337 22.07 -14.59 11.26
N SER A 338 22.69 -13.43 11.02
CA SER A 338 24.14 -13.27 11.05
C SER A 338 24.67 -13.40 12.47
N ASN A 339 25.96 -13.70 12.61
CA ASN A 339 26.64 -13.73 13.88
C ASN A 339 28.07 -13.17 13.71
N PRO A 340 28.30 -11.87 13.94
CA PRO A 340 27.49 -10.89 14.68
C PRO A 340 26.20 -10.46 13.97
N THR A 341 25.16 -10.12 14.75
CA THR A 341 23.81 -9.78 14.26
C THR A 341 23.69 -8.36 13.76
N ALA A 342 24.45 -7.43 14.33
CA ALA A 342 24.44 -6.01 13.95
C ALA A 342 25.84 -5.41 13.98
N THR A 343 26.04 -4.32 13.24
CA THR A 343 27.29 -3.57 13.18
C THR A 343 27.00 -2.09 12.98
N VAL A 344 27.68 -1.23 13.74
CA VAL A 344 27.71 0.22 13.51
C VAL A 344 29.11 0.67 13.15
N ARG A 345 29.23 1.49 12.11
CA ARG A 345 30.47 1.97 11.51
C ARG A 345 30.49 3.50 11.57
N ASP A 346 31.45 4.04 12.30
CA ASP A 346 31.63 5.48 12.51
C ASP A 346 33.10 5.87 12.43
N GLY A 347 33.45 6.68 11.44
CA GLY A 347 34.83 7.05 11.13
C GLY A 347 35.67 5.79 10.88
N ARG A 348 36.74 5.60 11.66
CA ARG A 348 37.65 4.43 11.57
C ARG A 348 37.24 3.23 12.43
N PHE A 349 36.23 3.37 13.29
CA PHE A 349 35.81 2.29 14.19
C PHE A 349 34.59 1.52 13.67
N ALA A 350 34.57 0.22 13.94
CA ALA A 350 33.41 -0.65 13.73
C ALA A 350 33.11 -1.42 15.01
N LEU A 351 31.89 -1.25 15.55
CA LEU A 351 31.41 -2.02 16.70
C LEU A 351 30.44 -3.08 16.20
N VAL A 352 30.75 -4.35 16.44
CA VAL A 352 29.88 -5.48 16.10
C VAL A 352 29.16 -5.98 17.36
N ALA A 353 27.90 -6.38 17.22
CA ALA A 353 27.04 -6.80 18.33
C ALA A 353 26.43 -8.19 18.09
N TYR A 354 26.37 -8.97 19.16
CA TYR A 354 25.86 -10.34 19.19
C TYR A 354 24.52 -10.36 19.94
N ARG A 355 23.51 -10.98 19.32
CA ARG A 355 22.15 -11.06 19.88
C ARG A 355 22.10 -11.88 21.17
N ASP A 356 21.18 -11.53 22.06
CA ASP A 356 20.89 -12.25 23.32
C ASP A 356 19.70 -13.23 23.23
N TYR A 357 19.19 -13.45 22.00
CA TYR A 357 18.03 -14.28 21.72
C TYR A 357 18.32 -15.33 20.65
N GLU A 358 17.53 -16.41 20.68
CA GLU A 358 17.66 -17.53 19.74
C GLU A 358 16.62 -17.45 18.61
N LEU A 359 17.06 -17.81 17.41
CA LEU A 359 16.20 -18.06 16.25
C LEU A 359 16.11 -19.57 16.04
N LEU A 360 15.06 -20.16 16.59
CA LEU A 360 14.92 -21.62 16.68
C LEU A 360 14.71 -22.23 15.28
N LYS A 361 15.66 -23.08 14.86
CA LYS A 361 15.57 -23.96 13.69
C LYS A 361 15.28 -25.40 14.14
N ASP A 362 14.50 -26.15 13.37
CA ASP A 362 14.31 -27.59 13.60
C ASP A 362 15.54 -28.38 13.12
N LEU A 363 16.59 -28.35 13.94
CA LEU A 363 17.86 -29.03 13.66
C LEU A 363 17.70 -30.54 13.51
N LYS A 364 16.70 -31.15 14.19
CA LYS A 364 16.45 -32.58 14.11
C LYS A 364 15.90 -32.95 12.74
N ALA A 365 14.89 -32.22 12.25
CA ALA A 365 14.35 -32.42 10.92
C ALA A 365 15.40 -32.14 9.83
N MET A 366 16.16 -31.04 9.98
CA MET A 366 17.23 -30.70 9.04
C MET A 366 18.33 -31.78 8.95
N ASN A 367 18.82 -32.29 10.08
CA ASN A 367 19.81 -33.37 10.09
C ASN A 367 19.24 -34.67 9.52
N GLY A 368 17.97 -34.96 9.79
CA GLY A 368 17.26 -36.10 9.20
C GLY A 368 17.19 -36.02 7.66
N LEU A 369 16.87 -34.84 7.12
CA LEU A 369 16.84 -34.61 5.68
C LEU A 369 18.23 -34.70 5.04
N MET A 370 19.26 -34.12 5.67
CA MET A 370 20.66 -34.23 5.22
C MET A 370 21.11 -35.69 5.10
N ASN A 371 20.80 -36.52 6.10
CA ASN A 371 21.13 -37.95 6.06
C ASN A 371 20.38 -38.68 4.92
N GLN A 372 19.11 -38.32 4.67
CA GLN A 372 18.33 -38.90 3.57
C GLN A 372 18.87 -38.49 2.19
N VAL A 373 19.32 -37.24 2.02
CA VAL A 373 20.00 -36.79 0.81
C VAL A 373 21.27 -37.64 0.60
N GLU A 374 22.10 -37.80 1.63
CA GLU A 374 23.33 -38.59 1.54
C GLU A 374 23.06 -40.04 1.15
N VAL A 375 22.07 -40.69 1.78
CA VAL A 375 21.68 -42.08 1.47
C VAL A 375 21.17 -42.19 0.04
N SER A 376 20.36 -41.23 -0.43
CA SER A 376 19.82 -41.22 -1.79
C SER A 376 20.92 -41.12 -2.84
N LEU A 377 21.87 -40.20 -2.64
CA LEU A 377 23.02 -40.06 -3.53
C LEU A 377 23.95 -41.30 -3.48
N LYS A 378 24.16 -41.90 -2.30
CA LYS A 378 25.00 -43.10 -2.14
C LYS A 378 24.40 -44.31 -2.85
N ARG A 379 23.08 -44.48 -2.81
CA ARG A 379 22.36 -45.62 -3.41
C ARG A 379 22.56 -45.70 -4.93
N GLU A 380 22.69 -44.58 -5.61
CA GLU A 380 22.88 -44.51 -7.06
C GLU A 380 24.34 -44.33 -7.48
N ASN A 381 25.28 -44.38 -6.53
CA ASN A 381 26.70 -44.12 -6.77
C ASN A 381 26.91 -42.78 -7.51
N SER A 382 26.15 -41.76 -7.10
CA SER A 382 26.05 -40.47 -7.78
C SER A 382 27.44 -39.79 -7.89
N PRO A 383 27.82 -39.25 -9.06
CA PRO A 383 29.06 -38.50 -9.25
C PRO A 383 29.22 -37.35 -8.24
N GLU A 384 28.11 -36.76 -7.81
CA GLU A 384 28.07 -35.64 -6.87
C GLU A 384 28.61 -35.99 -5.47
N LEU A 385 28.82 -37.26 -5.12
CA LEU A 385 29.52 -37.68 -3.90
C LEU A 385 31.02 -37.91 -4.06
N ARG A 386 31.53 -37.96 -5.30
CA ARG A 386 32.92 -38.35 -5.60
C ARG A 386 33.91 -37.18 -5.60
N ASP A 387 33.38 -35.95 -5.60
CA ASP A 387 34.13 -34.71 -5.84
C ASP A 387 34.76 -34.06 -4.60
N GLY A 388 34.88 -34.78 -3.48
CA GLY A 388 35.56 -34.29 -2.26
C GLY A 388 34.89 -33.11 -1.51
N GLY A 389 33.88 -32.46 -2.10
CA GLY A 389 33.12 -31.36 -1.46
C GLY A 389 32.22 -31.83 -0.33
N ARG A 390 32.12 -31.05 0.76
CA ARG A 390 31.18 -31.34 1.87
C ARG A 390 29.75 -31.31 1.34
N LEU A 391 29.01 -32.40 1.55
CA LEU A 391 27.59 -32.53 1.14
C LEU A 391 26.74 -31.33 1.56
N TRP A 392 27.00 -30.78 2.76
CA TRP A 392 26.38 -29.57 3.26
C TRP A 392 26.45 -28.41 2.25
N SER A 393 27.61 -28.14 1.65
CA SER A 393 27.76 -27.04 0.67
C SER A 393 26.97 -27.32 -0.62
N LYS A 394 26.95 -28.57 -1.08
CA LYS A 394 26.22 -28.98 -2.29
C LYS A 394 24.71 -28.83 -2.13
N VAL A 395 24.19 -29.15 -0.94
CA VAL A 395 22.76 -28.98 -0.61
C VAL A 395 22.32 -27.52 -0.73
N PHE A 396 23.19 -26.54 -0.49
CA PHE A 396 22.86 -25.12 -0.67
C PHE A 396 23.02 -24.62 -2.10
N ASN A 397 24.06 -25.10 -2.80
CA ASN A 397 24.57 -24.42 -3.99
C ASN A 397 24.43 -25.22 -5.29
N THR A 398 23.96 -26.47 -5.23
CA THR A 398 23.92 -27.37 -6.39
C THR A 398 22.55 -28.04 -6.49
N ASN A 399 22.01 -28.10 -7.70
CA ASN A 399 20.84 -28.94 -7.99
C ASN A 399 21.31 -30.38 -8.22
N PHE A 400 20.65 -31.36 -7.62
CA PHE A 400 21.02 -32.76 -7.82
C PHE A 400 20.33 -33.35 -9.05
N ALA A 401 21.07 -34.12 -9.87
CA ALA A 401 20.47 -34.87 -10.97
C ALA A 401 19.50 -35.96 -10.44
N ASN A 402 19.80 -36.50 -9.26
CA ASN A 402 18.93 -37.42 -8.54
C ASN A 402 17.67 -36.67 -8.02
N LYS A 403 16.50 -37.03 -8.56
CA LYS A 403 15.22 -36.37 -8.26
C LYS A 403 14.81 -36.47 -6.79
N GLU A 404 15.13 -37.58 -6.10
CA GLU A 404 14.77 -37.76 -4.69
C GLU A 404 15.67 -36.92 -3.78
N ALA A 405 16.99 -36.93 -4.03
CA ALA A 405 17.94 -36.07 -3.35
C ALA A 405 17.60 -34.58 -3.57
N GLU A 406 17.18 -34.18 -4.77
CA GLU A 406 16.76 -32.81 -5.07
C GLU A 406 15.47 -32.43 -4.32
N LYS A 407 14.49 -33.33 -4.26
CA LYS A 407 13.27 -33.12 -3.47
C LYS A 407 13.56 -32.95 -1.98
N LEU A 408 14.42 -33.81 -1.41
CA LEU A 408 14.85 -33.73 -0.01
C LEU A 408 15.66 -32.45 0.27
N ARG A 409 16.52 -32.05 -0.68
CA ARG A 409 17.25 -30.77 -0.63
C ARG A 409 16.29 -29.58 -0.57
N ILE A 410 15.25 -29.54 -1.40
CA ILE A 410 14.26 -28.45 -1.39
C ILE A 410 13.56 -28.35 -0.02
N GLN A 411 13.21 -29.48 0.59
CA GLN A 411 12.62 -29.51 1.94
C GLN A 411 13.60 -28.97 2.99
N PHE A 412 14.87 -29.38 2.90
CA PHE A 412 15.92 -28.87 3.80
C PHE A 412 16.12 -27.37 3.66
N LEU A 413 16.15 -26.85 2.43
CA LEU A 413 16.26 -25.41 2.17
C LEU A 413 15.09 -24.64 2.76
N LYS A 414 13.86 -25.17 2.67
CA LYS A 414 12.68 -24.53 3.26
C LYS A 414 12.79 -24.40 4.78
N LEU A 415 13.32 -25.42 5.47
CA LEU A 415 13.57 -25.37 6.92
C LEU A 415 14.73 -24.44 7.32
N ASN A 416 15.73 -24.28 6.44
CA ASN A 416 16.88 -23.44 6.73
C ASN A 416 16.66 -21.94 6.46
N ARG A 417 15.70 -21.59 5.60
CA ARG A 417 15.34 -20.21 5.25
C ARG A 417 14.86 -19.43 6.48
N PHE A 418 14.92 -18.11 6.37
CA PHE A 418 14.31 -17.20 7.33
C PHE A 418 12.85 -17.55 7.54
N GLN A 419 12.36 -17.41 8.77
CA GLN A 419 10.95 -17.62 9.08
C GLN A 419 10.38 -16.30 9.56
N GLU A 420 9.28 -15.83 8.96
CA GLU A 420 8.58 -14.61 9.38
C GLU A 420 8.10 -14.71 10.85
N SER A 421 7.91 -15.95 11.34
CA SER A 421 7.72 -16.31 12.75
C SER A 421 8.76 -15.77 13.71
N TRP A 422 9.95 -15.44 13.23
CA TRP A 422 11.04 -14.92 14.04
C TRP A 422 10.96 -13.40 14.29
N ILE A 423 10.14 -12.66 13.54
CA ILE A 423 10.11 -11.18 13.59
C ILE A 423 9.83 -10.63 14.99
N PRO A 424 8.86 -11.12 15.79
CA PRO A 424 8.63 -10.63 17.14
C PRO A 424 9.83 -10.84 18.07
N ALA A 425 10.52 -11.98 17.95
CA ALA A 425 11.74 -12.25 18.71
C ALA A 425 12.86 -11.29 18.30
N ILE A 426 12.97 -10.98 17.00
CA ILE A 426 13.94 -10.01 16.47
C ILE A 426 13.64 -8.60 16.97
N LYS A 427 12.36 -8.18 16.98
CA LYS A 427 11.93 -6.85 17.42
C LYS A 427 12.06 -6.66 18.94
N ALA A 428 11.86 -7.73 19.71
CA ALA A 428 11.98 -7.70 21.18
C ALA A 428 13.40 -7.97 21.68
N GLY A 429 14.26 -8.54 20.83
CA GLY A 429 15.58 -9.02 21.18
C GLY A 429 16.61 -7.91 21.39
N GLY A 430 17.59 -8.19 22.25
CA GLY A 430 18.70 -7.29 22.57
C GLY A 430 20.05 -7.83 22.12
N TYR A 431 21.10 -7.33 22.79
CA TYR A 431 22.49 -7.69 22.51
C TYR A 431 23.25 -7.93 23.81
N GLU A 432 23.99 -9.04 23.89
CA GLU A 432 24.73 -9.45 25.09
C GLU A 432 26.25 -9.22 25.00
N ARG A 433 26.81 -9.25 23.79
CA ARG A 433 28.26 -9.14 23.56
C ARG A 433 28.57 -8.14 22.45
N PHE A 434 29.66 -7.41 22.63
CA PHE A 434 30.16 -6.40 21.70
C PHE A 434 31.66 -6.58 21.50
N GLU A 435 32.12 -6.40 20.27
CA GLU A 435 33.55 -6.36 19.90
C GLU A 435 33.78 -5.07 19.10
N LEU A 436 34.94 -4.43 19.29
CA LEU A 436 35.31 -3.17 18.64
C LEU A 436 36.56 -3.39 17.80
N TYR A 437 36.54 -2.89 16.57
CA TYR A 437 37.65 -2.95 15.63
C TYR A 437 38.02 -1.57 15.12
N ASP A 438 39.32 -1.34 14.93
CA ASP A 438 39.88 -0.17 14.25
C ASP A 438 40.28 -0.57 12.82
N LEU A 439 39.44 -0.24 11.86
CA LEU A 439 39.58 -0.72 10.48
C LEU A 439 40.73 -0.06 9.70
N ASP A 440 41.28 1.06 10.19
CA ASP A 440 42.48 1.66 9.60
C ASP A 440 43.75 0.83 9.93
N ALA A 441 43.77 0.20 11.11
CA ALA A 441 44.88 -0.61 11.59
C ALA A 441 44.68 -2.11 11.30
N ASP A 442 43.43 -2.56 11.31
CA ASP A 442 43.05 -3.97 11.23
C ASP A 442 41.76 -4.14 10.40
N ILE A 443 41.90 -4.02 9.08
CA ILE A 443 40.80 -4.25 8.13
C ILE A 443 40.31 -5.71 8.13
N GLY A 444 41.14 -6.64 8.61
CA GLY A 444 40.82 -8.05 8.76
C GLY A 444 40.04 -8.38 10.04
N GLN A 445 39.79 -7.39 10.90
CA GLN A 445 39.03 -7.54 12.15
C GLN A 445 39.51 -8.73 13.00
N GLU A 446 40.82 -8.88 13.12
CA GLU A 446 41.49 -9.95 13.87
C GLU A 446 41.59 -9.63 15.36
N THR A 447 41.70 -8.35 15.72
CA THR A 447 41.99 -7.88 17.08
C THR A 447 40.84 -7.05 17.65
N ASP A 448 40.10 -7.64 18.61
CA ASP A 448 39.10 -6.90 19.40
C ASP A 448 39.77 -5.96 20.40
N ILE A 449 39.55 -4.65 20.23
CA ILE A 449 40.10 -3.58 21.06
C ILE A 449 39.06 -2.99 22.03
N ALA A 450 37.88 -3.61 22.20
CA ALA A 450 36.80 -3.08 23.04
C ALA A 450 37.23 -2.77 24.48
N LYS A 451 38.08 -3.63 25.07
CA LYS A 451 38.60 -3.43 26.44
C LYS A 451 39.56 -2.24 26.56
N GLN A 452 40.19 -1.85 25.46
CA GLN A 452 41.19 -0.76 25.41
C GLN A 452 40.51 0.61 25.24
N HIS A 453 39.31 0.63 24.65
CA HIS A 453 38.56 1.85 24.33
C HIS A 453 37.11 1.83 24.83
N PRO A 454 36.88 1.69 26.15
CA PRO A 454 35.53 1.60 26.72
C PRO A 454 34.65 2.82 26.41
N GLU A 455 35.24 4.01 26.27
CA GLU A 455 34.56 5.25 25.90
C GLU A 455 33.97 5.19 24.47
N ILE A 456 34.71 4.62 23.53
CA ILE A 456 34.27 4.43 22.15
C ILE A 456 33.18 3.37 22.11
N VAL A 457 33.37 2.24 22.82
CA VAL A 457 32.37 1.17 22.93
C VAL A 457 31.04 1.73 23.46
N ASN A 458 31.06 2.51 24.55
CA ASN A 458 29.85 3.06 25.13
C ASN A 458 29.11 3.99 24.16
N ARG A 459 29.83 4.86 23.46
CA ARG A 459 29.27 5.79 22.47
C ARG A 459 28.63 5.05 21.29
N LEU A 460 29.38 4.12 20.68
CA LEU A 460 28.91 3.35 19.53
C LEU A 460 27.78 2.38 19.92
N LYS A 461 27.84 1.79 21.12
CA LYS A 461 26.76 0.96 21.65
C LYS A 461 25.47 1.74 21.80
N GLN A 462 25.54 2.97 22.33
CA GLN A 462 24.35 3.82 22.45
C GLN A 462 23.75 4.13 21.08
N GLN A 463 24.59 4.54 20.11
CA GLN A 463 24.15 4.78 18.73
C GLN A 463 23.50 3.54 18.11
N LEU A 464 24.12 2.37 18.28
CA LEU A 464 23.60 1.10 17.78
C LEU A 464 22.21 0.79 18.37
N LEU A 465 22.03 0.98 19.67
CA LEU A 465 20.75 0.74 20.35
C LEU A 465 19.67 1.73 19.89
N ASP A 466 20.01 3.01 19.78
CA ASP A 466 19.08 4.07 19.35
C ASP A 466 18.62 3.85 17.91
N ILE A 467 19.56 3.54 17.00
CA ILE A 467 19.25 3.23 15.61
C ILE A 467 18.44 1.94 15.52
N THR A 468 18.81 0.89 16.26
CA THR A 468 18.04 -0.38 16.29
C THR A 468 16.60 -0.12 16.73
N ALA A 469 16.39 0.63 17.81
CA ALA A 469 15.05 0.95 18.30
C ALA A 469 14.23 1.73 17.26
N SER A 470 14.85 2.72 16.60
CA SER A 470 14.22 3.49 15.52
C SER A 470 13.84 2.60 14.33
N VAL A 471 14.76 1.74 13.87
CA VAL A 471 14.54 0.82 12.75
C VAL A 471 13.42 -0.17 13.05
N MET A 472 13.40 -0.75 14.27
CA MET A 472 12.38 -1.72 14.67
C MET A 472 11.00 -1.09 14.87
N ALA A 473 10.93 0.20 15.21
CA ALA A 473 9.66 0.92 15.32
C ALA A 473 8.94 1.04 13.97
N ASP A 474 9.70 1.24 12.88
CA ASP A 474 9.17 1.31 11.52
C ASP A 474 8.94 -0.08 10.89
N GLY A 475 9.68 -1.10 11.33
CA GLY A 475 9.69 -2.41 10.68
C GLY A 475 8.35 -3.14 10.68
N ALA A 476 7.91 -3.59 9.50
CA ALA A 476 6.65 -4.31 9.30
C ALA A 476 6.60 -5.64 10.07
N ASP A 477 5.44 -5.98 10.61
CA ASP A 477 5.22 -7.28 11.24
C ASP A 477 4.58 -8.24 10.23
N TRP A 478 5.38 -9.13 9.65
CA TRP A 478 4.91 -10.17 8.72
C TRP A 478 4.30 -11.38 9.43
N ASN A 479 4.22 -11.34 10.76
CA ASN A 479 3.93 -12.52 11.57
C ASN A 479 2.44 -12.77 11.85
N SER A 480 1.56 -12.05 11.17
CA SER A 480 0.18 -12.50 10.96
C SER A 480 0.23 -13.70 10.00
N ALA A 481 -0.13 -14.88 10.47
CA ALA A 481 -0.06 -16.17 9.76
C ALA A 481 -1.02 -16.30 8.56
N ASP A 482 -1.18 -15.24 7.77
CA ASP A 482 -2.17 -15.11 6.70
C ASP A 482 -1.62 -15.40 5.30
N GLU A 483 -0.36 -15.75 5.21
CA GLU A 483 0.19 -16.20 3.96
C GLU A 483 1.13 -17.38 4.22
N ALA A 484 0.61 -18.59 4.14
CA ALA A 484 1.39 -19.81 3.94
C ALA A 484 0.54 -20.76 3.08
N PRO A 485 0.84 -20.92 1.78
CA PRO A 485 0.05 -21.80 0.92
C PRO A 485 0.28 -23.26 1.31
N THR A 486 -0.83 -24.01 1.36
CA THR A 486 -0.82 -25.46 1.55
C THR A 486 -0.38 -26.11 0.23
N PRO A 487 0.46 -27.18 0.21
CA PRO A 487 0.96 -27.72 -1.04
C PRO A 487 -0.14 -28.46 -1.80
N SER A 488 -0.62 -27.91 -2.92
CA SER A 488 -1.57 -28.61 -3.79
C SER A 488 -0.84 -29.62 -4.68
N LYS A 489 -1.36 -30.85 -4.68
CA LYS A 489 -0.86 -31.96 -5.48
C LYS A 489 -1.21 -31.74 -6.94
N TRP A 490 -0.21 -31.87 -7.79
CA TRP A 490 -0.36 -32.19 -9.21
C TRP A 490 -1.39 -33.32 -9.41
N ASN A 491 -2.44 -33.04 -10.18
CA ASN A 491 -3.21 -34.06 -10.89
C ASN A 491 -3.31 -33.68 -12.36
N SER A 492 -2.67 -34.52 -13.17
CA SER A 492 -2.85 -34.65 -14.61
C SER A 492 -4.29 -35.02 -14.94
N SER A 493 -4.96 -34.26 -15.78
CA SER A 493 -5.84 -34.82 -16.81
C SER A 493 -6.19 -33.77 -17.87
N GLU A 494 -6.22 -34.27 -19.09
CA GLU A 494 -6.43 -33.59 -20.36
C GLU A 494 -7.80 -32.90 -20.46
N SER A 495 -7.88 -31.80 -21.20
CA SER A 495 -8.94 -31.66 -22.19
C SER A 495 -8.50 -30.74 -23.33
N SER A 496 -8.42 -31.38 -24.50
CA SER A 496 -8.34 -30.78 -25.81
C SER A 496 -9.58 -29.92 -26.11
N GLY A 497 -9.38 -28.66 -26.50
CA GLY A 497 -10.43 -27.76 -26.97
C GLY A 497 -9.87 -26.82 -28.02
N THR A 498 -10.17 -27.15 -29.27
CA THR A 498 -9.85 -26.52 -30.55
C THR A 498 -9.80 -24.98 -30.60
N ARG A 499 -8.76 -24.49 -31.29
CA ARG A 499 -8.64 -23.17 -31.90
C ARG A 499 -9.78 -22.94 -32.91
N GLU A 500 -10.42 -21.78 -32.84
CA GLU A 500 -11.01 -21.13 -34.02
C GLU A 500 -10.53 -19.69 -34.11
N GLU A 501 -9.88 -19.38 -35.23
CA GLU A 501 -9.57 -18.03 -35.69
C GLU A 501 -10.86 -17.35 -36.17
N PHE A 502 -11.10 -16.10 -35.76
CA PHE A 502 -11.97 -15.21 -36.53
C PHE A 502 -11.35 -13.81 -36.67
N ARG A 503 -11.19 -13.42 -37.95
CA ARG A 503 -10.64 -12.17 -38.47
C ARG A 503 -11.51 -10.96 -38.12
N LEU A 504 -10.85 -9.84 -37.86
CA LEU A 504 -11.45 -8.49 -37.84
C LEU A 504 -11.82 -8.03 -39.27
N PRO A 505 -13.01 -7.44 -39.48
CA PRO A 505 -13.25 -6.56 -40.62
C PRO A 505 -12.83 -5.12 -40.28
N ARG A 506 -12.04 -4.52 -41.17
CA ARG A 506 -11.88 -3.06 -41.28
C ARG A 506 -13.13 -2.50 -41.94
N THR A 507 -13.75 -1.46 -41.36
CA THR A 507 -14.41 -0.37 -42.10
C THR A 507 -14.65 0.86 -41.21
N ASP A 508 -14.17 1.98 -41.71
CA ASP A 508 -14.74 3.35 -41.72
C ASP A 508 -15.01 4.13 -40.43
N SER A 509 -14.35 5.28 -40.35
CA SER A 509 -14.52 6.34 -39.36
C SER A 509 -15.94 6.92 -39.36
N PRO A 510 -16.60 7.04 -38.19
CA PRO A 510 -17.80 7.88 -38.03
C PRO A 510 -17.42 9.33 -37.69
N PRO A 511 -18.30 10.30 -37.99
CA PRO A 511 -17.98 11.72 -37.98
C PRO A 511 -17.91 12.31 -36.56
N SER A 512 -17.16 13.40 -36.43
CA SER A 512 -17.02 14.19 -35.19
C SER A 512 -18.38 14.52 -34.57
N PRO A 513 -18.60 14.25 -33.27
CA PRO A 513 -19.88 14.57 -32.63
C PRO A 513 -20.04 16.10 -32.50
N LYS A 514 -21.12 16.61 -33.09
CA LYS A 514 -21.64 17.96 -32.85
C LYS A 514 -22.02 18.08 -31.37
N VAL A 515 -21.43 19.06 -30.70
CA VAL A 515 -21.81 19.50 -29.36
C VAL A 515 -23.26 20.01 -29.40
N LEU A 516 -24.17 19.32 -28.71
CA LEU A 516 -25.50 19.83 -28.37
C LEU A 516 -25.37 20.59 -27.05
N THR A 517 -25.20 21.91 -27.16
CA THR A 517 -25.38 22.85 -26.06
C THR A 517 -26.86 22.90 -25.68
N THR A 518 -27.21 22.49 -24.47
CA THR A 518 -28.44 22.97 -23.84
C THR A 518 -28.26 24.46 -23.53
N SER A 519 -29.10 25.28 -24.15
CA SER A 519 -29.11 26.73 -23.95
C SER A 519 -29.71 27.06 -22.59
N ALA A 520 -28.87 27.12 -21.56
CA ALA A 520 -29.04 28.09 -20.49
C ALA A 520 -28.04 29.21 -20.77
N THR A 521 -28.51 30.44 -20.84
CA THR A 521 -27.64 31.59 -21.05
C THR A 521 -26.74 31.78 -19.83
N ARG A 522 -25.61 32.47 -20.01
CA ARG A 522 -24.65 32.74 -18.93
C ARG A 522 -25.30 33.51 -17.76
N ASP A 523 -26.38 34.25 -18.03
CA ASP A 523 -27.18 34.97 -17.05
C ASP A 523 -28.12 34.05 -16.23
N ASP A 524 -28.52 32.89 -16.77
CA ASP A 524 -29.39 31.93 -16.04
C ASP A 524 -28.62 31.19 -14.94
N ILE A 525 -27.30 31.01 -15.08
CA ILE A 525 -26.44 30.34 -14.08
C ILE A 525 -26.09 31.27 -12.91
N ASP A 526 -25.96 32.57 -13.16
CA ASP A 526 -25.76 33.58 -12.10
C ASP A 526 -27.04 33.84 -11.28
N SER A 527 -28.21 33.35 -11.75
CA SER A 527 -29.52 33.52 -11.10
C SER A 527 -29.91 32.43 -10.10
N LEU A 528 -29.12 31.38 -9.93
CA LEU A 528 -29.37 30.34 -8.92
C LEU A 528 -28.66 30.69 -7.61
N ASP A 529 -29.44 31.06 -6.59
CA ASP A 529 -29.00 31.15 -5.19
C ASP A 529 -28.63 29.75 -4.66
N LEU A 530 -27.46 29.26 -5.08
CA LEU A 530 -26.88 28.01 -4.63
C LEU A 530 -26.26 28.21 -3.25
N HIS A 531 -26.58 27.31 -2.32
CA HIS A 531 -26.07 27.30 -0.95
C HIS A 531 -25.45 25.94 -0.63
N TRP A 532 -24.42 25.91 0.23
CA TRP A 532 -23.80 24.66 0.70
C TRP A 532 -24.62 24.04 1.84
N ASN A 533 -25.91 23.82 1.57
CA ASN A 533 -26.95 23.74 2.57
C ASN A 533 -27.11 22.37 3.25
N GLN A 534 -26.37 21.35 2.82
CA GLN A 534 -26.40 20.00 3.36
C GLN A 534 -25.02 19.33 3.23
N PHE A 535 -24.88 18.10 3.71
CA PHE A 535 -23.64 17.34 3.58
C PHE A 535 -23.15 17.30 2.12
N ARG A 536 -21.92 17.75 1.87
CA ARG A 536 -21.30 17.91 0.52
C ARG A 536 -22.01 18.93 -0.39
N GLY A 537 -22.70 19.91 0.18
CA GLY A 537 -23.25 21.04 -0.57
C GLY A 537 -24.53 20.70 -1.33
N PRO A 538 -24.87 21.48 -2.38
CA PRO A 538 -26.11 21.30 -3.13
C PRO A 538 -26.30 19.85 -3.59
N ASN A 539 -27.41 19.23 -3.18
CA ASN A 539 -27.75 17.84 -3.49
C ASN A 539 -26.68 16.80 -3.09
N GLY A 540 -25.74 17.15 -2.21
CA GLY A 540 -24.63 16.27 -1.81
C GLY A 540 -23.60 15.97 -2.90
N ALA A 541 -23.53 16.81 -3.94
CA ALA A 541 -22.72 16.57 -5.11
C ALA A 541 -21.19 16.76 -4.87
N GLY A 542 -20.81 17.45 -3.80
CA GLY A 542 -19.42 17.84 -3.54
C GLY A 542 -18.93 18.96 -4.46
N THR A 543 -19.84 19.70 -5.09
CA THR A 543 -19.53 20.81 -6.01
C THR A 543 -20.67 21.82 -6.01
N ALA A 544 -20.36 23.09 -6.22
CA ALA A 544 -21.35 24.15 -6.43
C ALA A 544 -20.90 25.02 -7.61
N ALA A 545 -21.79 25.18 -8.60
CA ALA A 545 -21.47 25.99 -9.78
C ALA A 545 -21.25 27.46 -9.39
N GLY A 546 -20.22 28.09 -9.97
CA GLY A 546 -19.89 29.49 -9.70
C GLY A 546 -19.13 29.75 -8.40
N PHE A 547 -18.87 28.73 -7.58
CA PHE A 547 -18.09 28.87 -6.35
C PHE A 547 -16.59 28.78 -6.67
N LYS A 548 -15.85 29.77 -6.18
CA LYS A 548 -14.42 29.98 -6.44
C LYS A 548 -13.67 30.34 -5.14
N PRO A 549 -13.66 29.45 -4.13
CA PRO A 549 -12.79 29.61 -2.96
C PRO A 549 -11.31 29.65 -3.39
N PRO A 550 -10.42 30.18 -2.53
CA PRO A 550 -8.99 30.21 -2.80
C PRO A 550 -8.46 28.79 -3.03
N LEU A 551 -7.76 28.61 -4.15
CA LEU A 551 -7.09 27.35 -4.51
C LEU A 551 -5.63 27.30 -4.05
N SER A 552 -5.08 28.45 -3.63
CA SER A 552 -3.76 28.57 -3.02
C SER A 552 -3.93 29.21 -1.65
N MET A 553 -3.50 28.52 -0.60
CA MET A 553 -3.71 28.89 0.79
C MET A 553 -2.38 28.88 1.56
N VAL A 554 -2.31 29.65 2.64
CA VAL A 554 -1.18 29.62 3.59
C VAL A 554 -1.77 29.39 4.98
N ALA A 555 -1.28 28.39 5.72
CA ALA A 555 -1.96 27.89 6.92
C ALA A 555 -2.09 28.98 8.00
N GLN A 556 -1.06 29.82 8.11
CA GLN A 556 -0.99 30.96 9.02
C GLN A 556 -1.90 32.13 8.61
N GLN A 557 -2.48 32.10 7.40
CA GLN A 557 -3.33 33.14 6.84
C GLN A 557 -4.82 32.74 6.82
N ALA A 558 -5.24 31.80 7.69
CA ALA A 558 -6.65 31.53 7.88
C ALA A 558 -7.38 32.83 8.27
N GLY A 559 -8.49 33.15 7.59
CA GLY A 559 -9.23 34.40 7.81
C GLY A 559 -9.77 34.51 9.24
N TRP A 560 -10.16 33.38 9.82
CA TRP A 560 -10.43 33.22 11.25
C TRP A 560 -10.32 31.73 11.63
N LYS A 561 -10.13 31.48 12.93
CA LYS A 561 -10.18 30.15 13.55
C LYS A 561 -11.03 30.22 14.82
N THR A 562 -12.10 29.43 14.88
CA THR A 562 -13.03 29.42 16.01
C THR A 562 -13.05 28.04 16.67
N PRO A 563 -12.75 27.92 17.98
CA PRO A 563 -12.86 26.66 18.70
C PRO A 563 -14.30 26.09 18.67
N LEU A 564 -14.40 24.78 18.50
CA LEU A 564 -15.67 24.06 18.43
C LEU A 564 -15.68 22.85 19.36
N PRO A 565 -16.86 22.43 19.84
CA PRO A 565 -17.00 21.15 20.52
C PRO A 565 -16.63 20.00 19.56
N PRO A 566 -16.01 18.92 20.08
CA PRO A 566 -15.60 17.78 19.28
C PRO A 566 -16.81 17.15 18.58
N GLY A 567 -16.60 16.73 17.34
CA GLY A 567 -17.63 16.12 16.50
C GLY A 567 -17.09 15.85 15.09
N LYS A 568 -17.87 15.11 14.29
CA LYS A 568 -17.46 14.68 12.93
C LYS A 568 -18.39 15.15 11.82
N SER A 569 -19.44 15.91 12.14
CA SER A 569 -20.29 16.52 11.12
C SER A 569 -19.53 17.54 10.30
N SER A 570 -19.83 17.58 9.00
CA SER A 570 -19.29 18.59 8.11
C SER A 570 -20.04 19.91 8.28
N PRO A 571 -19.40 21.07 8.03
CA PRO A 571 -20.11 22.34 7.99
C PRO A 571 -21.13 22.39 6.86
N VAL A 572 -22.23 23.10 7.10
CA VAL A 572 -23.19 23.50 6.06
C VAL A 572 -23.47 24.99 6.18
N LEU A 573 -23.80 25.61 5.06
CA LEU A 573 -24.00 27.04 4.94
C LEU A 573 -25.35 27.38 4.35
N TRP A 574 -26.02 28.34 4.96
CA TRP A 574 -27.14 29.07 4.37
C TRP A 574 -27.01 30.56 4.65
N GLY A 575 -27.03 31.38 3.61
CA GLY A 575 -26.69 32.80 3.71
C GLY A 575 -25.33 33.01 4.40
N GLU A 576 -25.30 33.85 5.44
CA GLU A 576 -24.09 34.17 6.22
C GLU A 576 -23.95 33.32 7.49
N ARG A 577 -24.56 32.12 7.52
CA ARG A 577 -24.56 31.22 8.69
C ARG A 577 -23.93 29.88 8.35
N ILE A 578 -23.06 29.41 9.25
CA ILE A 578 -22.47 28.08 9.24
C ILE A 578 -23.09 27.27 10.37
N TYR A 579 -23.55 26.06 10.08
CA TYR A 579 -24.12 25.16 11.08
C TYR A 579 -23.28 23.88 11.21
N VAL A 580 -23.02 23.47 12.45
CA VAL A 580 -22.29 22.23 12.79
C VAL A 580 -22.83 21.61 14.07
N THR A 581 -22.60 20.31 14.24
CA THR A 581 -22.99 19.57 15.46
C THR A 581 -21.76 19.09 16.23
N GLY A 582 -21.87 18.92 17.54
CA GLY A 582 -20.77 18.42 18.38
C GLY A 582 -21.26 17.81 19.70
N VAL A 583 -20.32 17.45 20.56
CA VAL A 583 -20.56 16.93 21.90
C VAL A 583 -19.82 17.78 22.92
N GLU A 584 -20.52 18.31 23.92
CA GLU A 584 -19.96 19.12 25.00
C GLU A 584 -20.46 18.58 26.34
N ASN A 585 -19.57 18.25 27.26
CA ASN A 585 -19.92 17.72 28.59
C ASN A 585 -20.89 16.52 28.54
N ASN A 586 -20.63 15.57 27.64
CA ASN A 586 -21.46 14.39 27.39
C ASN A 586 -22.92 14.73 26.96
N ARG A 587 -23.10 15.88 26.31
CA ARG A 587 -24.38 16.35 25.78
C ARG A 587 -24.22 16.82 24.34
N LEU A 588 -25.18 16.44 23.50
CA LEU A 588 -25.20 16.81 22.09
C LEU A 588 -25.49 18.30 21.93
N THR A 589 -24.83 18.96 20.97
CA THR A 589 -24.95 20.41 20.76
C THR A 589 -24.95 20.78 19.28
N THR A 590 -25.74 21.80 18.95
CA THR A 590 -25.76 22.45 17.63
C THR A 590 -25.17 23.84 17.79
N VAL A 591 -24.25 24.21 16.90
CA VAL A 591 -23.55 25.50 16.90
C VAL A 591 -23.83 26.20 15.57
N ALA A 592 -24.20 27.47 15.64
CA ALA A 592 -24.24 28.36 14.50
C ALA A 592 -23.15 29.41 14.61
N LEU A 593 -22.39 29.59 13.52
CA LEU A 593 -21.37 30.60 13.40
C LEU A 593 -21.76 31.61 12.33
N ASP A 594 -21.32 32.84 12.51
CA ASP A 594 -21.34 33.87 11.48
C ASP A 594 -20.24 33.57 10.46
N ALA A 595 -20.60 33.42 9.19
CA ALA A 595 -19.68 32.98 8.15
C ALA A 595 -18.57 34.01 7.87
N ASN A 596 -18.83 35.30 8.14
CA ASN A 596 -17.92 36.41 7.91
C ASN A 596 -16.90 36.57 9.04
N SER A 597 -17.38 36.62 10.29
CA SER A 597 -16.54 36.88 11.47
C SER A 597 -16.04 35.62 12.19
N GLY A 598 -16.66 34.46 11.95
CA GLY A 598 -16.39 33.23 12.66
C GLY A 598 -16.96 33.20 14.08
N GLN A 599 -17.69 34.24 14.51
CA GLN A 599 -18.25 34.29 15.86
C GLN A 599 -19.39 33.29 16.01
N ILE A 600 -19.46 32.62 17.17
CA ILE A 600 -20.60 31.79 17.52
C ILE A 600 -21.80 32.71 17.77
N VAL A 601 -22.79 32.67 16.89
CA VAL A 601 -24.02 33.45 16.98
C VAL A 601 -24.92 32.85 18.06
N TRP A 602 -25.06 31.53 18.02
CA TRP A 602 -25.78 30.79 19.05
C TRP A 602 -25.27 29.36 19.16
N LYS A 603 -25.50 28.78 20.35
CA LYS A 603 -25.26 27.38 20.67
C LYS A 603 -26.51 26.83 21.36
N ARG A 604 -26.97 25.64 20.95
CA ARG A 604 -28.15 24.97 21.49
C ARG A 604 -27.82 23.55 21.88
N LEU A 605 -27.99 23.26 23.18
CA LEU A 605 -27.83 21.92 23.72
C LEU A 605 -29.11 21.12 23.43
N ALA A 606 -28.96 19.93 22.85
CA ALA A 606 -30.06 19.00 22.68
C ALA A 606 -30.59 18.52 24.04
N PRO A 607 -31.79 17.93 24.11
CA PRO A 607 -32.28 17.27 25.33
C PRO A 607 -31.28 16.26 25.89
N GLN A 608 -31.18 16.15 27.21
CA GLN A 608 -30.28 15.21 27.86
C GLN A 608 -30.74 13.77 27.60
N VAL A 609 -29.87 12.98 26.97
CA VAL A 609 -30.11 11.57 26.66
C VAL A 609 -28.86 10.74 26.94
N GLN A 610 -29.02 9.43 27.01
CA GLN A 610 -27.88 8.52 26.97
C GLN A 610 -27.30 8.51 25.55
N LEU A 611 -26.03 8.87 25.40
CA LEU A 611 -25.36 8.82 24.11
C LEU A 611 -25.19 7.38 23.64
N GLU A 612 -25.38 7.17 22.34
CA GLU A 612 -25.13 5.89 21.68
C GLU A 612 -23.67 5.48 21.83
N GLN A 613 -23.44 4.18 21.97
CA GLN A 613 -22.10 3.60 21.97
C GLN A 613 -21.75 3.23 20.53
N GLY A 614 -20.64 3.76 20.02
CA GLY A 614 -20.19 3.55 18.64
C GLY A 614 -18.69 3.29 18.55
N HIS A 615 -18.19 3.16 17.33
CA HIS A 615 -16.77 2.95 17.07
C HIS A 615 -15.97 4.25 17.32
N LEU A 616 -14.69 4.15 17.71
CA LEU A 616 -13.80 5.32 17.90
C LEU A 616 -13.65 6.19 16.63
N ALA A 617 -13.84 5.56 15.47
CA ALA A 617 -13.84 6.25 14.17
C ALA A 617 -15.11 7.10 13.93
N ASN A 618 -16.16 6.98 14.75
CA ASN A 618 -17.39 7.75 14.63
C ASN A 618 -17.57 8.73 15.81
N SER A 619 -18.62 9.56 15.77
CA SER A 619 -19.04 10.45 16.84
C SER A 619 -20.57 10.42 16.97
N PRO A 620 -21.16 10.50 18.17
CA PRO A 620 -22.60 10.71 18.34
C PRO A 620 -23.13 12.00 17.66
N ALA A 621 -22.22 12.91 17.28
CA ALA A 621 -22.48 14.11 16.48
C ALA A 621 -21.81 14.04 15.09
N ALA A 622 -21.88 12.88 14.42
CA ALA A 622 -21.37 12.70 13.07
C ALA A 622 -22.35 13.14 11.97
N SER A 623 -23.65 13.07 12.22
CA SER A 623 -24.68 13.48 11.27
C SER A 623 -24.59 14.98 10.99
N THR A 624 -24.45 15.33 9.72
CA THR A 624 -24.33 16.70 9.23
C THR A 624 -25.72 17.33 9.14
N PRO A 625 -25.94 18.55 9.68
CA PRO A 625 -27.24 19.20 9.56
C PRO A 625 -27.56 19.56 8.10
N CYS A 626 -28.82 19.90 7.82
CA CYS A 626 -29.19 20.60 6.58
C CYS A 626 -29.97 21.86 6.92
N ALA A 627 -29.94 22.85 6.03
CA ALA A 627 -30.52 24.17 6.26
C ALA A 627 -31.26 24.69 5.01
N ASP A 628 -32.18 25.62 5.25
CA ASP A 628 -32.85 26.45 4.26
C ASP A 628 -32.97 27.90 4.75
N GLU A 629 -33.75 28.72 4.04
CA GLU A 629 -33.94 30.15 4.33
C GLU A 629 -34.48 30.46 5.72
N ASP A 630 -35.22 29.52 6.29
CA ASP A 630 -35.96 29.73 7.52
C ASP A 630 -35.41 28.92 8.69
N SER A 631 -34.72 27.81 8.42
CA SER A 631 -34.53 26.76 9.41
C SER A 631 -33.28 25.91 9.20
N VAL A 632 -32.79 25.36 10.32
CA VAL A 632 -31.75 24.34 10.36
C VAL A 632 -32.29 23.07 11.00
N TYR A 633 -32.08 21.95 10.31
CA TYR A 633 -32.55 20.62 10.66
C TYR A 633 -31.39 19.74 11.08
N VAL A 634 -31.45 19.25 12.32
CA VAL A 634 -30.37 18.52 12.96
C VAL A 634 -30.85 17.14 13.36
N TYR A 635 -30.10 16.11 12.99
CA TYR A 635 -30.34 14.74 13.47
C TYR A 635 -29.23 14.31 14.42
N PHE A 636 -29.63 13.79 15.58
CA PHE A 636 -28.72 13.08 16.47
C PHE A 636 -29.22 11.65 16.66
N GLY A 637 -28.39 10.66 16.35
CA GLY A 637 -28.75 9.24 16.48
C GLY A 637 -29.27 8.89 17.86
N SER A 638 -28.68 9.48 18.90
CA SER A 638 -29.06 9.24 20.31
C SER A 638 -30.37 9.92 20.77
N TYR A 639 -30.99 10.77 19.95
CA TYR A 639 -32.17 11.56 20.33
C TYR A 639 -33.28 11.57 19.27
N GLY A 640 -32.96 11.93 18.03
CA GLY A 640 -33.92 12.26 16.98
C GLY A 640 -33.64 13.59 16.31
N LEU A 641 -34.68 14.19 15.73
CA LEU A 641 -34.61 15.42 14.94
C LEU A 641 -34.93 16.66 15.78
N LEU A 642 -34.21 17.74 15.50
CA LEU A 642 -34.40 19.06 16.06
C LEU A 642 -34.46 20.07 14.90
N CYS A 643 -35.39 21.01 14.98
CA CYS A 643 -35.48 22.12 14.05
C CYS A 643 -35.35 23.43 14.82
N TYR A 644 -34.41 24.26 14.38
CA TYR A 644 -34.24 25.62 14.86
C TYR A 644 -34.51 26.60 13.74
N ASP A 645 -35.00 27.79 14.06
CA ASP A 645 -34.92 28.93 13.13
C ASP A 645 -33.47 29.44 13.01
N ILE A 646 -33.25 30.40 12.12
CA ILE A 646 -31.93 31.02 11.89
C ILE A 646 -31.33 31.68 13.14
N ASP A 647 -32.15 32.09 14.11
CA ASP A 647 -31.76 32.72 15.38
C ASP A 647 -31.56 31.70 16.51
N GLY A 648 -31.80 30.42 16.22
CA GLY A 648 -31.61 29.30 17.13
C GLY A 648 -32.80 29.03 18.05
N SER A 649 -33.97 29.60 17.80
CA SER A 649 -35.19 29.25 18.54
C SER A 649 -35.71 27.89 18.06
N GLU A 650 -36.05 26.99 18.99
CA GLU A 650 -36.62 25.68 18.65
C GLU A 650 -38.01 25.87 18.01
N ARG A 651 -38.17 25.43 16.76
CA ARG A 651 -39.47 25.42 16.06
C ARG A 651 -40.25 24.16 16.38
N TRP A 652 -39.58 23.02 16.30
CA TRP A 652 -40.13 21.72 16.67
C TRP A 652 -39.02 20.73 16.97
N LYS A 653 -39.38 19.64 17.66
CA LYS A 653 -38.51 18.50 17.91
C LYS A 653 -39.27 17.20 17.73
N LYS A 654 -38.58 16.19 17.22
CA LYS A 654 -39.13 14.86 16.98
C LYS A 654 -38.18 13.83 17.59
N PRO A 655 -38.47 13.34 18.81
CA PRO A 655 -37.74 12.21 19.36
C PRO A 655 -37.87 11.01 18.42
N ILE A 656 -36.75 10.40 18.07
CA ILE A 656 -36.68 9.17 17.28
C ILE A 656 -35.84 8.20 18.10
N PRO A 657 -36.34 6.98 18.39
CA PRO A 657 -35.57 6.00 19.13
C PRO A 657 -34.20 5.74 18.50
N THR A 658 -33.16 5.68 19.32
CA THR A 658 -31.79 5.43 18.87
C THR A 658 -31.70 4.12 18.09
N PRO A 659 -31.34 4.15 16.80
CA PRO A 659 -31.13 2.95 16.02
C PRO A 659 -30.00 2.12 16.63
N LYS A 660 -30.11 0.79 16.55
CA LYS A 660 -28.97 -0.06 16.85
C LYS A 660 -28.03 0.00 15.65
N SER A 661 -26.79 0.40 15.86
CA SER A 661 -25.79 0.45 14.80
C SER A 661 -24.46 -0.10 15.31
N MET A 662 -23.77 -0.88 14.48
CA MET A 662 -22.44 -1.41 14.79
C MET A 662 -21.39 -0.32 15.07
N TYR A 663 -21.43 0.79 14.33
CA TYR A 663 -20.44 1.87 14.42
C TYR A 663 -21.02 3.19 14.95
N GLY A 664 -22.27 3.19 15.39
CA GLY A 664 -23.06 4.40 15.67
C GLY A 664 -23.66 4.99 14.40
N VAL A 665 -24.47 6.04 14.51
CA VAL A 665 -25.16 6.66 13.37
C VAL A 665 -24.30 7.74 12.69
N ALA A 666 -24.40 7.87 11.37
CA ALA A 666 -23.72 8.94 10.60
C ALA A 666 -24.54 9.51 9.42
N THR A 667 -25.71 8.94 9.12
CA THR A 667 -26.58 9.39 8.02
C THR A 667 -27.11 10.79 8.29
N SER A 668 -27.03 11.67 7.30
CA SER A 668 -27.48 13.06 7.42
C SER A 668 -28.88 13.26 6.83
N PRO A 669 -29.71 14.19 7.37
CA PRO A 669 -30.96 14.60 6.72
C PRO A 669 -30.70 15.37 5.42
N ILE A 670 -31.64 15.30 4.48
CA ILE A 670 -31.64 16.09 3.24
C ILE A 670 -32.99 16.78 3.03
N LEU A 671 -33.01 17.83 2.20
CA LEU A 671 -34.23 18.56 1.84
C LEU A 671 -34.65 18.27 0.39
N HIS A 672 -35.95 18.16 0.16
CA HIS A 672 -36.54 18.11 -1.17
C HIS A 672 -37.93 18.75 -1.20
N GLY A 673 -38.01 20.00 -1.66
CA GLY A 673 -39.24 20.80 -1.57
C GLY A 673 -39.65 21.01 -0.11
N GLN A 674 -40.89 20.67 0.24
CA GLN A 674 -41.41 20.75 1.62
C GLN A 674 -41.06 19.52 2.49
N ARG A 675 -40.18 18.63 2.00
CA ARG A 675 -39.87 17.35 2.67
C ARG A 675 -38.48 17.39 3.29
N LEU A 676 -38.40 17.03 4.55
CA LEU A 676 -37.19 16.63 5.25
C LEU A 676 -37.08 15.10 5.20
N ILE A 677 -36.08 14.57 4.51
CA ILE A 677 -35.90 13.14 4.29
C ILE A 677 -34.74 12.63 5.13
N LEU A 678 -34.94 11.51 5.82
CA LEU A 678 -33.93 10.88 6.65
C LEU A 678 -33.95 9.36 6.48
N THR A 679 -32.76 8.78 6.33
CA THR A 679 -32.57 7.33 6.39
C THR A 679 -32.30 6.91 7.82
N LEU A 680 -33.03 5.92 8.31
CA LEU A 680 -32.96 5.38 9.67
C LEU A 680 -32.71 3.88 9.56
N ASP A 681 -31.47 3.50 9.29
CA ASP A 681 -31.09 2.10 9.23
C ASP A 681 -30.75 1.59 10.64
N ASP A 682 -31.28 0.41 10.98
CA ASP A 682 -31.28 -0.16 12.31
C ASP A 682 -30.96 -1.66 12.23
N ASP A 683 -29.87 -2.05 12.88
CA ASP A 683 -29.39 -3.43 12.95
C ASP A 683 -30.30 -4.34 13.79
N ALA A 684 -31.26 -3.78 14.52
CA ALA A 684 -32.27 -4.56 15.22
C ALA A 684 -33.35 -5.10 14.27
N ASN A 685 -33.89 -6.26 14.61
CA ASN A 685 -34.97 -6.89 13.87
C ASN A 685 -36.34 -6.32 14.26
N LEU A 686 -37.30 -6.38 13.34
CA LEU A 686 -38.72 -6.26 13.67
C LEU A 686 -39.12 -7.38 14.64
N PRO A 687 -40.10 -7.14 15.54
CA PRO A 687 -40.63 -8.20 16.41
C PRO A 687 -41.06 -9.41 15.59
N ASP A 688 -40.66 -10.60 16.04
CA ASP A 688 -41.01 -11.90 15.41
C ASP A 688 -40.60 -12.04 13.93
N SER A 689 -39.59 -11.28 13.47
CA SER A 689 -39.09 -11.32 12.09
C SER A 689 -37.55 -11.31 12.01
N GLN A 690 -36.99 -11.85 10.93
CA GLN A 690 -35.56 -11.71 10.59
C GLN A 690 -35.27 -10.43 9.79
N LEU A 691 -36.29 -9.65 9.48
CA LEU A 691 -36.18 -8.39 8.75
C LEU A 691 -35.77 -7.26 9.70
N SER A 692 -34.97 -6.32 9.22
CA SER A 692 -34.51 -5.18 10.01
C SER A 692 -35.63 -4.15 10.24
N ARG A 693 -35.45 -3.32 11.28
CA ARG A 693 -36.32 -2.16 11.55
C ARG A 693 -35.94 -0.93 10.72
N SER A 694 -34.99 -1.09 9.80
CA SER A 694 -34.51 -0.05 8.91
C SER A 694 -35.64 0.55 8.09
N LYS A 695 -35.57 1.85 7.84
CA LYS A 695 -36.57 2.59 7.08
C LYS A 695 -36.03 3.90 6.53
N VAL A 696 -36.74 4.44 5.55
CA VAL A 696 -36.58 5.83 5.12
C VAL A 696 -37.87 6.58 5.42
N ILE A 697 -37.76 7.79 5.94
CA ILE A 697 -38.90 8.64 6.30
C ILE A 697 -38.82 9.97 5.57
N ALA A 698 -39.98 10.54 5.26
CA ALA A 698 -40.12 11.95 4.93
C ALA A 698 -41.06 12.63 5.91
N LEU A 699 -40.63 13.79 6.38
CA LEU A 699 -41.37 14.65 7.29
C LEU A 699 -41.68 15.97 6.57
N ASP A 700 -42.77 16.61 6.95
CA ASP A 700 -43.02 18.00 6.59
C ASP A 700 -41.96 18.87 7.27
N LYS A 701 -41.21 19.66 6.49
CA LYS A 701 -40.09 20.43 7.03
C LYS A 701 -40.54 21.54 7.98
N ALA A 702 -41.76 22.05 7.85
CA ALA A 702 -42.28 23.14 8.67
C ALA A 702 -42.80 22.64 10.03
N THR A 703 -43.42 21.46 10.06
CA THR A 703 -44.09 20.94 11.28
C THR A 703 -43.38 19.75 11.93
N GLY A 704 -42.53 19.03 11.20
CA GLY A 704 -41.93 17.77 11.65
C GLY A 704 -42.92 16.59 11.68
N GLU A 705 -44.08 16.73 11.05
CA GLU A 705 -45.07 15.65 10.91
C GLU A 705 -44.66 14.63 9.85
N LEU A 706 -44.94 13.35 10.08
CA LEU A 706 -44.58 12.28 9.15
C LEU A 706 -45.48 12.32 7.92
N LEU A 707 -44.90 12.51 6.74
CA LEU A 707 -45.63 12.48 5.46
C LEU A 707 -45.73 11.06 4.92
N TRP A 708 -44.61 10.34 4.93
CA TRP A 708 -44.56 8.92 4.58
C TRP A 708 -43.38 8.24 5.26
N GLU A 709 -43.51 6.93 5.42
CA GLU A 709 -42.47 6.03 5.92
C GLU A 709 -42.43 4.81 5.02
N THR A 710 -41.23 4.40 4.61
CA THR A 710 -41.02 3.20 3.80
C THR A 710 -40.07 2.25 4.52
N PRO A 711 -40.56 1.08 4.97
CA PRO A 711 -39.71 0.05 5.53
C PRO A 711 -38.64 -0.41 4.55
N ARG A 712 -37.44 -0.64 5.08
CA ARG A 712 -36.24 -1.10 4.36
C ARG A 712 -35.74 -2.42 4.95
N PRO A 713 -36.57 -3.49 4.94
CA PRO A 713 -36.40 -4.68 5.77
C PRO A 713 -35.14 -5.52 5.48
N TYR A 714 -34.48 -5.28 4.34
CA TYR A 714 -33.27 -5.99 3.90
C TYR A 714 -31.98 -5.20 4.17
N HIS A 715 -32.06 -4.02 4.78
CA HIS A 715 -30.93 -3.11 4.96
C HIS A 715 -30.46 -3.07 6.42
N ARG A 716 -29.15 -3.11 6.65
CA ARG A 716 -28.50 -3.10 7.97
C ARG A 716 -27.18 -2.34 7.87
N GLY A 717 -26.74 -1.72 8.96
CA GLY A 717 -25.40 -1.11 9.08
C GLY A 717 -25.03 -0.21 7.91
N VAL A 718 -25.79 0.87 7.69
CA VAL A 718 -25.60 1.81 6.58
C VAL A 718 -25.30 3.19 7.14
N TRP A 719 -24.31 3.86 6.55
CA TRP A 719 -23.88 5.22 6.93
C TRP A 719 -23.99 6.23 5.77
N SER A 720 -24.50 5.78 4.62
CA SER A 720 -24.70 6.62 3.43
C SER A 720 -25.90 7.56 3.60
N THR A 721 -25.64 8.86 3.45
CA THR A 721 -26.69 9.88 3.27
C THR A 721 -27.39 9.67 1.92
N PRO A 722 -28.73 9.78 1.83
CA PRO A 722 -29.46 9.66 0.56
C PRO A 722 -29.24 10.88 -0.36
N MET A 723 -29.60 10.76 -1.64
CA MET A 723 -29.57 11.89 -2.59
C MET A 723 -30.83 11.97 -3.46
N ILE A 724 -31.10 13.14 -4.04
CA ILE A 724 -32.13 13.30 -5.06
C ILE A 724 -31.47 13.21 -6.44
N TRP A 725 -31.84 12.23 -7.24
CA TRP A 725 -31.36 12.08 -8.61
C TRP A 725 -32.42 12.55 -9.60
N THR A 726 -32.16 13.69 -10.24
CA THR A 726 -32.99 14.24 -11.32
C THR A 726 -32.34 13.95 -12.66
N TYR A 727 -33.14 13.48 -13.61
CA TYR A 727 -32.78 13.20 -15.01
C TYR A 727 -33.91 13.69 -15.92
N GLN A 728 -33.70 13.66 -17.24
CA GLN A 728 -34.60 14.29 -18.23
C GLN A 728 -36.09 13.97 -18.01
N ASP A 729 -36.41 12.71 -17.70
CA ASP A 729 -37.80 12.23 -17.59
C ASP A 729 -38.25 11.89 -16.16
N GLY A 730 -37.51 12.30 -15.11
CA GLY A 730 -37.91 11.95 -13.75
C GLY A 730 -37.00 12.38 -12.61
N THR A 731 -37.47 12.11 -11.40
CA THR A 731 -36.76 12.37 -10.15
C THR A 731 -36.93 11.19 -9.21
N ASP A 732 -35.82 10.70 -8.66
CA ASP A 732 -35.75 9.57 -7.73
C ASP A 732 -35.02 9.96 -6.45
N LEU A 733 -35.54 9.54 -5.30
CA LEU A 733 -34.78 9.49 -4.06
C LEU A 733 -33.91 8.23 -4.09
N VAL A 734 -32.59 8.40 -4.15
CA VAL A 734 -31.64 7.28 -4.17
C VAL A 734 -31.17 7.02 -2.76
N VAL A 735 -31.38 5.79 -2.29
CA VAL A 735 -30.92 5.34 -0.98
C VAL A 735 -30.07 4.09 -1.15
N LEU A 736 -28.77 4.26 -0.94
CA LEU A 736 -27.82 3.17 -0.91
C LEU A 736 -27.99 2.38 0.40
N GLY A 737 -27.82 1.06 0.34
CA GLY A 737 -27.85 0.22 1.53
C GLY A 737 -27.13 -1.10 1.33
N ASN A 738 -27.24 -1.97 2.34
CA ASN A 738 -26.55 -3.25 2.36
C ASN A 738 -26.85 -4.09 1.11
N GLY A 739 -25.83 -4.41 0.31
CA GLY A 739 -25.95 -5.27 -0.86
C GLY A 739 -26.65 -4.67 -2.08
N ARG A 740 -27.30 -3.51 -1.95
CA ARG A 740 -28.15 -2.92 -2.99
C ARG A 740 -28.34 -1.41 -2.83
N VAL A 741 -28.60 -0.74 -3.94
CA VAL A 741 -29.11 0.64 -3.98
C VAL A 741 -30.54 0.63 -4.53
N CYS A 742 -31.43 1.41 -3.92
CA CYS A 742 -32.81 1.53 -4.34
C CYS A 742 -33.14 2.99 -4.72
N GLY A 743 -33.96 3.16 -5.74
CA GLY A 743 -34.61 4.42 -6.09
C GLY A 743 -36.07 4.41 -5.65
N TYR A 744 -36.51 5.49 -5.00
CA TYR A 744 -37.86 5.68 -4.51
C TYR A 744 -38.49 6.93 -5.12
N ASP A 745 -39.81 6.95 -5.24
CA ASP A 745 -40.54 8.18 -5.52
C ASP A 745 -40.42 9.12 -4.29
N PRO A 746 -39.81 10.32 -4.42
CA PRO A 746 -39.60 11.21 -3.28
C PRO A 746 -40.90 11.77 -2.70
N LYS A 747 -42.01 11.77 -3.46
CA LYS A 747 -43.31 12.26 -2.99
C LYS A 747 -44.06 11.23 -2.17
N THR A 748 -43.96 9.95 -2.55
CA THR A 748 -44.78 8.87 -1.97
C THR A 748 -43.99 7.84 -1.14
N GLY A 749 -42.66 7.83 -1.27
CA GLY A 749 -41.79 6.83 -0.65
C GLY A 749 -41.78 5.47 -1.35
N LYS A 750 -42.58 5.26 -2.41
CA LYS A 750 -42.66 3.95 -3.08
C LYS A 750 -41.36 3.61 -3.81
N GLU A 751 -40.82 2.41 -3.57
CA GLU A 751 -39.68 1.88 -4.34
C GLU A 751 -40.06 1.79 -5.82
N LYS A 752 -39.24 2.39 -6.69
CA LYS A 752 -39.38 2.35 -8.15
C LYS A 752 -38.48 1.29 -8.75
N TRP A 753 -37.21 1.25 -8.32
CA TRP A 753 -36.20 0.35 -8.87
C TRP A 753 -35.13 0.01 -7.83
N ARG A 754 -34.36 -1.05 -8.10
CA ARG A 754 -33.19 -1.45 -7.31
C ARG A 754 -32.08 -2.04 -8.17
N VAL A 755 -30.83 -1.85 -7.74
CA VAL A 755 -29.63 -2.50 -8.29
C VAL A 755 -28.94 -3.26 -7.18
N LEU A 756 -28.64 -4.53 -7.43
CA LEU A 756 -27.97 -5.44 -6.50
C LEU A 756 -26.46 -5.51 -6.76
N GLY A 757 -25.73 -6.23 -5.92
CA GLY A 757 -24.33 -6.61 -6.19
C GLY A 757 -23.27 -5.74 -5.50
N PHE A 758 -23.69 -4.88 -4.57
CA PHE A 758 -22.78 -4.05 -3.78
C PHE A 758 -22.27 -4.76 -2.53
N SER A 759 -21.18 -4.25 -1.94
CA SER A 759 -20.70 -4.63 -0.61
C SER A 759 -21.73 -4.31 0.50
N ARG A 760 -21.48 -4.86 1.69
CA ARG A 760 -22.36 -4.81 2.86
C ARG A 760 -22.14 -3.59 3.76
N GLU A 761 -21.11 -2.78 3.51
CA GLU A 761 -20.75 -1.62 4.35
C GLU A 761 -20.79 -0.29 3.55
N PRO A 762 -21.99 0.19 3.15
CA PRO A 762 -22.13 1.44 2.42
C PRO A 762 -21.95 2.68 3.29
N ILE A 763 -20.92 3.48 2.94
CA ILE A 763 -20.60 4.75 3.58
C ILE A 763 -20.73 5.92 2.58
N ALA A 764 -20.21 5.74 1.36
CA ALA A 764 -20.20 6.78 0.34
C ALA A 764 -21.61 7.20 -0.11
N VAL A 765 -21.78 8.51 -0.33
CA VAL A 765 -23.00 9.08 -0.89
C VAL A 765 -23.05 8.83 -2.40
N PRO A 766 -24.20 8.40 -2.96
CA PRO A 766 -24.36 8.32 -4.41
C PRO A 766 -24.14 9.68 -5.09
N VAL A 767 -23.67 9.68 -6.33
CA VAL A 767 -23.38 10.91 -7.09
C VAL A 767 -24.00 10.81 -8.47
N ALA A 768 -24.53 11.90 -9.01
CA ALA A 768 -25.07 11.94 -10.37
C ALA A 768 -24.27 12.86 -11.29
N GLY A 769 -24.22 12.53 -12.58
CA GLY A 769 -23.57 13.33 -13.61
C GLY A 769 -23.77 12.73 -14.99
N ASN A 770 -23.91 13.57 -16.03
CA ASN A 770 -24.22 13.15 -17.40
C ASN A 770 -25.41 12.16 -17.46
N GLU A 771 -26.50 12.49 -16.76
CA GLU A 771 -27.71 11.69 -16.62
C GLU A 771 -27.55 10.30 -15.98
N LYS A 772 -26.32 9.91 -15.58
CA LYS A 772 -26.05 8.65 -14.89
C LYS A 772 -25.94 8.85 -13.39
N LEU A 773 -26.23 7.78 -12.66
CA LEU A 773 -25.99 7.65 -11.23
C LEU A 773 -24.74 6.78 -11.00
N PHE A 774 -23.83 7.25 -10.15
CA PHE A 774 -22.63 6.55 -9.73
C PHE A 774 -22.75 6.15 -8.26
N VAL A 775 -22.55 4.87 -7.99
CA VAL A 775 -22.70 4.30 -6.65
C VAL A 775 -21.44 3.51 -6.32
N SER A 776 -20.80 3.87 -5.21
CA SER A 776 -19.54 3.27 -4.76
C SER A 776 -19.72 2.63 -3.40
N VAL A 777 -19.36 1.34 -3.28
CA VAL A 777 -19.37 0.63 -2.01
C VAL A 777 -18.11 -0.23 -1.92
N SER A 778 -17.43 -0.18 -0.78
CA SER A 778 -16.29 -1.06 -0.47
C SER A 778 -16.52 -1.76 0.88
N MET A 779 -15.56 -2.54 1.36
CA MET A 779 -15.55 -3.10 2.72
C MET A 779 -14.44 -2.45 3.53
N ARG A 780 -14.49 -2.53 4.86
CA ARG A 780 -13.43 -2.08 5.77
C ARG A 780 -12.04 -2.57 5.33
N GLY A 781 -11.09 -1.65 5.13
CA GLY A 781 -9.75 -1.91 4.59
C GLY A 781 -9.63 -1.87 3.06
N GLY A 782 -10.74 -1.68 2.34
CA GLY A 782 -10.78 -1.61 0.88
C GLY A 782 -10.21 -2.84 0.20
N ARG A 783 -10.77 -4.04 0.50
CA ARG A 783 -10.33 -5.31 -0.12
C ARG A 783 -10.19 -5.13 -1.64
N GLY A 784 -9.06 -5.56 -2.20
CA GLY A 784 -8.96 -5.80 -3.64
C GLY A 784 -9.80 -7.02 -4.04
N ASP A 785 -10.11 -7.15 -5.33
CA ASP A 785 -11.00 -8.13 -5.98
C ASP A 785 -11.05 -9.55 -5.32
N VAL A 786 -12.25 -10.14 -5.13
CA VAL A 786 -12.45 -11.35 -4.28
C VAL A 786 -13.40 -12.43 -4.84
N GLU A 787 -12.94 -13.68 -4.80
CA GLU A 787 -13.66 -14.86 -4.28
C GLU A 787 -13.08 -15.24 -2.89
N LEU A 788 -13.93 -15.65 -1.94
CA LEU A 788 -13.60 -15.90 -0.52
C LEU A 788 -13.65 -17.41 -0.22
N ASP A 789 -12.65 -17.95 0.48
CA ASP A 789 -12.60 -19.36 0.92
C ASP A 789 -13.30 -19.53 2.30
N PRO A 790 -14.30 -20.41 2.45
CA PRO A 790 -15.00 -20.66 3.72
C PRO A 790 -14.23 -21.55 4.71
N GLU A 791 -13.18 -22.25 4.27
CA GLU A 791 -12.44 -23.20 5.11
C GLU A 791 -11.82 -22.58 6.37
N PRO A 792 -11.16 -21.41 6.33
CA PRO A 792 -10.58 -20.80 7.52
C PRO A 792 -11.63 -20.48 8.60
N PHE A 793 -12.83 -20.08 8.19
CA PHE A 793 -13.92 -19.72 9.11
C PHE A 793 -14.45 -20.91 9.87
N TRP A 794 -14.58 -22.07 9.22
CA TRP A 794 -14.98 -23.29 9.90
C TRP A 794 -13.87 -23.81 10.82
N ALA A 795 -12.60 -23.76 10.38
CA ALA A 795 -11.48 -24.13 11.23
C ALA A 795 -11.43 -23.29 12.52
N ALA A 796 -11.73 -22.00 12.43
CA ALA A 796 -11.83 -21.12 13.59
C ALA A 796 -13.00 -21.48 14.54
N MET A 797 -14.09 -22.03 14.02
CA MET A 797 -15.23 -22.50 14.82
C MET A 797 -14.88 -23.74 15.64
N LEU A 798 -14.08 -24.66 15.08
CA LEU A 798 -13.64 -25.89 15.76
C LEU A 798 -12.77 -25.62 16.98
N HIS A 799 -12.26 -24.40 17.17
CA HIS A 799 -11.63 -24.02 18.44
C HIS A 799 -12.59 -24.10 19.64
N PHE A 800 -13.89 -23.92 19.39
CA PHE A 800 -14.93 -23.95 20.41
C PHE A 800 -15.60 -25.32 20.54
N ASP A 801 -15.28 -26.27 19.66
CA ASP A 801 -15.67 -27.67 19.79
C ASP A 801 -14.85 -28.30 20.93
N ARG A 802 -15.47 -28.48 22.09
CA ARG A 802 -14.78 -28.97 23.29
C ARG A 802 -14.75 -30.48 23.34
N ASN A 803 -15.70 -31.13 22.68
CA ASN A 803 -15.87 -32.57 22.71
C ASN A 803 -15.21 -33.27 21.51
N GLY A 804 -14.81 -32.51 20.48
CA GLY A 804 -14.07 -32.95 19.30
C GLY A 804 -14.91 -33.74 18.30
N ASP A 805 -16.25 -33.55 18.29
CA ASP A 805 -17.16 -34.24 17.38
C ASP A 805 -17.33 -33.54 16.02
N GLU A 806 -16.53 -32.51 15.77
CA GLU A 806 -16.54 -31.67 14.56
C GLU A 806 -17.89 -30.98 14.33
N ARG A 807 -18.67 -30.79 15.40
CA ARG A 807 -19.90 -30.00 15.42
C ARG A 807 -19.84 -29.03 16.58
N ILE A 808 -20.68 -27.99 16.55
CA ILE A 808 -20.77 -27.03 17.65
C ILE A 808 -22.13 -27.17 18.32
N GLY A 809 -22.12 -27.74 19.53
CA GLY A 809 -23.29 -27.86 20.39
C GLY A 809 -23.62 -26.55 21.11
N ARG A 810 -24.88 -26.40 21.52
CA ARG A 810 -25.35 -25.18 22.23
C ARG A 810 -24.61 -24.95 23.56
N ASP A 811 -24.20 -26.03 24.21
CA ASP A 811 -23.41 -26.05 25.44
C ASP A 811 -21.94 -25.63 25.23
N GLU A 812 -21.46 -25.62 24.00
CA GLU A 812 -20.10 -25.23 23.61
C GLU A 812 -19.98 -23.73 23.26
N ILE A 813 -21.11 -23.09 22.96
CA ILE A 813 -21.21 -21.63 22.83
C ILE A 813 -21.19 -20.99 24.22
N THR A 814 -20.03 -20.96 24.87
CA THR A 814 -19.86 -20.45 26.25
C THR A 814 -19.50 -18.96 26.30
N LYS A 815 -19.13 -18.43 27.48
CA LYS A 815 -18.69 -17.03 27.65
C LYS A 815 -17.41 -16.68 26.86
N GLU A 816 -16.62 -17.69 26.51
CA GLU A 816 -15.37 -17.57 25.76
C GLU A 816 -15.61 -17.65 24.24
N PHE A 817 -16.83 -18.03 23.82
CA PHE A 817 -17.20 -18.14 22.41
C PHE A 817 -17.15 -16.78 21.72
N THR A 818 -16.53 -16.77 20.54
CA THR A 818 -16.41 -15.60 19.67
C THR A 818 -16.74 -16.01 18.24
N LEU A 819 -17.76 -15.40 17.63
CA LEU A 819 -18.15 -15.71 16.25
C LEU A 819 -17.10 -15.13 15.28
N PRO A 820 -16.36 -15.96 14.52
CA PRO A 820 -15.23 -15.50 13.72
C PRO A 820 -15.67 -14.71 12.48
N PHE A 821 -15.07 -13.52 12.28
CA PHE A 821 -15.20 -12.68 11.08
C PHE A 821 -13.87 -12.54 10.32
N ARG A 822 -12.76 -12.75 11.02
CA ARG A 822 -11.39 -12.73 10.54
C ARG A 822 -10.71 -13.99 11.09
N PRO A 823 -11.03 -15.18 10.58
CA PRO A 823 -10.57 -16.46 11.12
C PRO A 823 -9.05 -16.62 11.11
N GLU A 824 -8.35 -15.80 10.33
CA GLU A 824 -6.91 -15.66 10.34
C GLU A 824 -6.31 -15.12 11.65
N LEU A 825 -7.08 -14.40 12.45
CA LEU A 825 -6.63 -13.82 13.72
C LEU A 825 -6.83 -14.84 14.84
N GLN A 826 -6.10 -14.73 15.94
CA GLN A 826 -6.34 -15.63 17.09
C GLN A 826 -7.66 -15.28 17.81
N PRO A 827 -8.37 -16.25 18.43
CA PRO A 827 -9.65 -16.00 19.13
C PRO A 827 -9.66 -14.88 20.18
N SER A 828 -8.50 -14.62 20.79
CA SER A 828 -8.28 -13.55 21.77
C SER A 828 -8.09 -12.15 21.16
N HIS A 829 -7.86 -12.05 19.84
CA HIS A 829 -7.64 -10.79 19.14
C HIS A 829 -8.97 -10.05 18.93
N PRO A 830 -9.07 -8.74 19.25
CA PRO A 830 -10.35 -7.99 19.20
C PRO A 830 -10.97 -7.90 17.79
N GLY A 831 -10.18 -8.18 16.76
CA GLY A 831 -10.64 -8.26 15.36
C GLY A 831 -11.01 -9.66 14.85
N PHE A 832 -10.70 -10.74 15.59
CA PHE A 832 -10.97 -12.13 15.16
C PHE A 832 -12.44 -12.37 14.86
N GLY A 833 -13.29 -11.81 15.70
CA GLY A 833 -14.70 -12.05 15.62
C GLY A 833 -15.45 -11.25 16.66
N ARG A 834 -16.75 -11.49 16.73
CA ARG A 834 -17.61 -10.82 17.69
C ARG A 834 -17.76 -11.67 18.95
N PRO A 835 -17.17 -11.28 20.09
CA PRO A 835 -17.35 -12.02 21.34
C PRO A 835 -18.79 -11.88 21.81
N LEU A 836 -19.27 -12.86 22.57
CA LEU A 836 -20.59 -12.75 23.20
C LEU A 836 -20.60 -11.69 24.30
N ALA A 837 -21.80 -11.20 24.63
CA ALA A 837 -22.00 -10.21 25.66
C ALA A 837 -21.43 -10.68 27.01
N LYS A 838 -20.77 -9.75 27.73
CA LYS A 838 -20.29 -9.97 29.09
C LYS A 838 -21.44 -10.14 30.10
N ASP A 839 -22.59 -9.52 29.85
CA ASP A 839 -23.79 -9.67 30.66
C ASP A 839 -24.44 -11.06 30.48
N PRO A 840 -24.70 -11.83 31.56
CA PRO A 840 -25.21 -13.20 31.46
C PRO A 840 -26.57 -13.34 30.77
N GLN A 841 -27.50 -12.40 30.99
CA GLN A 841 -28.84 -12.48 30.38
C GLN A 841 -28.80 -12.17 28.88
N ARG A 842 -28.07 -11.12 28.48
CA ARG A 842 -27.81 -10.80 27.06
C ARG A 842 -27.03 -11.90 26.36
N ARG A 843 -26.06 -12.53 27.04
CA ARG A 843 -25.32 -13.68 26.50
C ARG A 843 -26.26 -14.84 26.18
N LYS A 844 -27.14 -15.20 27.12
CA LYS A 844 -28.12 -16.29 26.91
C LYS A 844 -29.06 -16.00 25.74
N GLN A 845 -29.48 -14.75 25.56
CA GLN A 845 -30.30 -14.33 24.43
C GLN A 845 -29.52 -14.37 23.10
N GLN A 846 -28.24 -13.96 23.09
CA GLN A 846 -27.37 -14.05 21.91
C GLN A 846 -27.05 -15.50 21.53
N GLN A 847 -26.74 -16.34 22.53
CA GLN A 847 -26.55 -17.79 22.35
C GLN A 847 -27.79 -18.40 21.69
N HIS A 848 -29.00 -18.02 22.13
CA HIS A 848 -30.24 -18.53 21.56
C HIS A 848 -30.44 -18.11 20.11
N GLY A 849 -30.41 -16.80 19.84
CA GLY A 849 -30.64 -16.28 18.48
C GLY A 849 -29.54 -16.66 17.48
N LEU A 850 -28.30 -16.79 17.93
CA LEU A 850 -27.19 -17.23 17.10
C LEU A 850 -27.40 -18.69 16.70
N PHE A 851 -27.67 -19.56 17.68
CA PHE A 851 -27.82 -21.00 17.46
C PHE A 851 -28.99 -21.32 16.50
N ASP A 852 -30.17 -20.73 16.77
CA ASP A 852 -31.40 -20.96 15.99
C ASP A 852 -31.33 -20.43 14.56
N TRP A 853 -30.42 -19.50 14.26
CA TRP A 853 -30.22 -18.95 12.92
C TRP A 853 -29.46 -19.91 12.00
N ARG A 854 -28.55 -20.72 12.55
CA ARG A 854 -27.57 -21.49 11.77
C ARG A 854 -27.83 -23.01 11.82
N ASP A 855 -28.42 -23.51 12.91
CA ASP A 855 -28.98 -24.87 13.01
C ASP A 855 -30.27 -24.95 12.19
N SER A 856 -30.12 -25.21 10.89
CA SER A 856 -31.20 -25.11 9.91
C SER A 856 -32.12 -26.32 9.97
N ASN A 857 -31.57 -27.48 10.34
CA ASN A 857 -32.29 -28.75 10.46
C ASN A 857 -32.90 -28.98 11.86
N LYS A 858 -32.56 -28.13 12.84
CA LYS A 858 -33.01 -28.16 14.24
C LYS A 858 -32.58 -29.41 15.00
N ASP A 859 -31.43 -29.98 14.66
CA ASP A 859 -30.91 -31.18 15.31
C ASP A 859 -30.12 -30.87 16.60
N GLY A 860 -29.92 -29.58 16.90
CA GLY A 860 -29.25 -29.13 18.11
C GLY A 860 -27.74 -28.96 17.96
N PHE A 861 -27.20 -28.99 16.74
CA PHE A 861 -25.78 -28.82 16.43
C PHE A 861 -25.57 -27.88 15.24
N TRP A 862 -24.38 -27.29 15.13
CA TRP A 862 -23.92 -26.70 13.86
C TRP A 862 -22.94 -27.63 13.18
N THR A 863 -23.21 -27.94 11.92
CA THR A 863 -22.29 -28.69 11.04
C THR A 863 -21.47 -27.76 10.16
N LYS A 864 -20.38 -28.27 9.58
CA LYS A 864 -19.55 -27.54 8.60
C LYS A 864 -20.37 -27.09 7.41
N GLU A 865 -21.26 -27.95 6.96
CA GLU A 865 -22.13 -27.73 5.81
C GLU A 865 -23.11 -26.60 6.11
N GLU A 866 -23.80 -26.61 7.26
CA GLU A 866 -24.68 -25.52 7.68
C GLU A 866 -23.93 -24.21 7.92
N PHE A 867 -22.71 -24.30 8.45
CA PHE A 867 -21.88 -23.14 8.70
C PHE A 867 -21.25 -22.55 7.42
N THR A 868 -21.04 -23.32 6.37
CA THR A 868 -20.40 -22.82 5.14
C THR A 868 -21.40 -22.59 3.99
N ALA A 869 -22.65 -23.05 4.14
CA ALA A 869 -23.72 -22.88 3.17
C ALA A 869 -24.04 -21.40 2.84
N ASP A 870 -23.84 -20.48 3.78
CA ASP A 870 -24.02 -19.04 3.59
C ASP A 870 -22.76 -18.32 3.05
N MET A 871 -21.66 -19.06 2.82
CA MET A 871 -20.36 -18.55 2.40
C MET A 871 -19.98 -18.91 0.94
N ARG A 872 -20.70 -19.82 0.27
CA ARG A 872 -20.42 -20.25 -1.11
C ARG A 872 -21.31 -19.52 -2.14
N VAL A 873 -20.67 -18.68 -2.96
CA VAL A 873 -21.16 -17.91 -4.14
C VAL A 873 -22.43 -17.03 -3.92
N GLY A 874 -22.20 -15.74 -3.66
CA GLY A 874 -23.17 -14.66 -3.92
C GLY A 874 -23.21 -13.48 -2.92
N THR A 875 -23.06 -12.25 -3.45
CA THR A 875 -23.28 -10.91 -2.83
C THR A 875 -22.18 -10.33 -1.92
N GLY A 876 -21.63 -9.15 -2.30
CA GLY A 876 -20.83 -8.32 -1.39
C GLY A 876 -19.48 -7.78 -1.88
N GLN A 877 -19.23 -7.54 -3.18
CA GLN A 877 -17.91 -7.07 -3.65
C GLN A 877 -17.77 -5.53 -3.58
N PRO A 878 -16.53 -5.01 -3.45
CA PRO A 878 -16.23 -3.62 -3.78
C PRO A 878 -16.69 -3.32 -5.20
N ASN A 879 -17.47 -2.25 -5.36
CA ASN A 879 -18.06 -1.92 -6.65
C ASN A 879 -18.32 -0.42 -6.76
N LEU A 880 -17.85 0.16 -7.86
CA LEU A 880 -18.33 1.42 -8.41
C LEU A 880 -19.17 1.10 -9.66
N ALA A 881 -20.47 1.33 -9.59
CA ALA A 881 -21.40 1.09 -10.69
C ALA A 881 -21.91 2.41 -11.29
N ALA A 882 -22.07 2.43 -12.62
CA ALA A 882 -22.77 3.49 -13.32
C ALA A 882 -24.14 3.02 -13.81
N ILE A 883 -25.20 3.65 -13.31
CA ILE A 883 -26.60 3.26 -13.50
C ILE A 883 -27.32 4.29 -14.39
N GLN A 884 -28.04 3.80 -15.39
CA GLN A 884 -28.88 4.58 -16.30
C GLN A 884 -30.29 4.81 -15.71
N PRO A 885 -30.96 5.93 -16.06
CA PRO A 885 -32.29 6.26 -15.55
C PRO A 885 -33.40 5.44 -16.22
N GLY A 886 -34.62 5.54 -15.69
CA GLY A 886 -35.85 5.08 -16.38
C GLY A 886 -36.33 3.65 -16.07
N GLY A 887 -35.59 2.88 -15.28
CA GLY A 887 -35.95 1.49 -14.96
C GLY A 887 -37.04 1.31 -13.89
N ARG A 888 -37.62 0.11 -13.83
CA ARG A 888 -38.58 -0.32 -12.79
C ARG A 888 -38.27 -1.74 -12.30
N GLY A 889 -38.44 -1.98 -11.00
CA GLY A 889 -38.14 -3.28 -10.38
C GLY A 889 -36.65 -3.54 -10.21
N ASP A 890 -36.21 -4.78 -10.38
CA ASP A 890 -34.78 -5.08 -10.39
C ASP A 890 -34.18 -4.71 -11.74
N VAL A 891 -33.28 -3.72 -11.74
CA VAL A 891 -32.69 -3.14 -12.96
C VAL A 891 -31.19 -3.43 -13.06
N THR A 892 -30.70 -4.38 -12.26
CA THR A 892 -29.27 -4.73 -12.16
C THR A 892 -28.67 -5.10 -13.52
N GLU A 893 -29.35 -5.92 -14.32
CA GLU A 893 -28.84 -6.36 -15.63
C GLU A 893 -29.14 -5.34 -16.75
N SER A 894 -30.20 -4.56 -16.61
CA SER A 894 -30.72 -3.74 -17.71
C SER A 894 -30.22 -2.30 -17.72
N HIS A 895 -29.87 -1.74 -16.54
CA HIS A 895 -29.53 -0.32 -16.40
C HIS A 895 -28.13 -0.07 -15.84
N VAL A 896 -27.40 -1.11 -15.41
CA VAL A 896 -25.98 -0.95 -15.04
C VAL A 896 -25.13 -0.94 -16.31
N SER A 897 -24.59 0.22 -16.65
CA SER A 897 -23.79 0.41 -17.86
C SER A 897 -22.37 -0.12 -17.76
N TRP A 898 -21.75 0.00 -16.58
CA TRP A 898 -20.44 -0.59 -16.30
C TRP A 898 -20.24 -0.70 -14.78
N ASN A 899 -19.29 -1.56 -14.39
CA ASN A 899 -18.83 -1.74 -13.02
C ASN A 899 -17.30 -1.65 -12.99
N LEU A 900 -16.76 -1.00 -11.96
CA LEU A 900 -15.34 -0.98 -11.63
C LEU A 900 -15.16 -1.56 -10.23
N ARG A 901 -14.29 -2.55 -10.08
CA ARG A 901 -14.12 -3.28 -8.80
C ARG A 901 -12.81 -2.96 -8.07
N SER A 902 -11.84 -2.37 -8.79
CA SER A 902 -10.53 -2.01 -8.27
C SER A 902 -10.44 -0.52 -7.91
N GLY A 903 -9.74 -0.21 -6.82
CA GLY A 903 -9.48 1.17 -6.37
C GLY A 903 -10.69 1.87 -5.75
N ILE A 904 -11.65 1.11 -5.20
CA ILE A 904 -12.88 1.66 -4.64
C ILE A 904 -12.64 2.13 -3.19
N PRO A 905 -12.89 3.41 -2.87
CA PRO A 905 -12.65 3.95 -1.54
C PRO A 905 -13.61 3.37 -0.49
N GLU A 906 -13.12 3.26 0.75
CA GLU A 906 -13.91 2.77 1.90
C GLU A 906 -14.89 3.83 2.40
N ILE A 907 -14.38 5.03 2.74
CA ILE A 907 -15.13 6.09 3.43
C ILE A 907 -15.46 7.27 2.49
N PRO A 908 -14.49 7.86 1.75
CA PRO A 908 -14.76 9.05 0.93
C PRO A 908 -15.77 8.78 -0.19
N SER A 909 -16.72 9.70 -0.35
CA SER A 909 -17.66 9.67 -1.47
C SER A 909 -16.97 10.14 -2.75
N PRO A 910 -17.18 9.49 -3.91
CA PRO A 910 -16.66 10.00 -5.19
C PRO A 910 -17.15 11.43 -5.48
N VAL A 911 -16.50 12.13 -6.41
CA VAL A 911 -17.01 13.42 -6.92
C VAL A 911 -17.00 13.44 -8.44
N PHE A 912 -18.08 13.94 -9.03
CA PHE A 912 -18.23 14.05 -10.48
C PHE A 912 -17.87 15.46 -10.96
N HIS A 913 -17.08 15.55 -12.03
CA HIS A 913 -16.83 16.80 -12.72
C HIS A 913 -16.49 16.56 -14.19
N ALA A 914 -17.18 17.26 -15.10
CA ALA A 914 -16.90 17.29 -16.54
C ALA A 914 -16.69 15.91 -17.20
N GLY A 915 -17.57 14.93 -16.91
CA GLY A 915 -17.48 13.57 -17.49
C GLY A 915 -16.42 12.68 -16.85
N ARG A 916 -15.87 13.10 -15.71
CA ARG A 916 -14.93 12.33 -14.89
C ARG A 916 -15.52 12.09 -13.51
N LEU A 917 -15.16 10.94 -12.95
CA LEU A 917 -15.37 10.62 -11.55
C LEU A 917 -14.02 10.51 -10.86
N TYR A 918 -13.88 11.18 -9.73
CA TYR A 918 -12.65 11.17 -8.94
C TYR A 918 -12.87 10.44 -7.63
N LEU A 919 -11.96 9.51 -7.32
CA LEU A 919 -12.00 8.67 -6.13
C LEU A 919 -10.68 8.78 -5.40
N ILE A 920 -10.71 9.13 -4.11
CA ILE A 920 -9.53 9.19 -3.25
C ILE A 920 -9.59 8.06 -2.23
N ARG A 921 -8.58 7.19 -2.24
CA ARG A 921 -8.41 6.13 -1.25
C ARG A 921 -7.42 6.57 -0.18
N SER A 922 -7.59 6.02 1.03
CA SER A 922 -6.53 6.00 2.04
C SER A 922 -5.19 5.54 1.44
N GLY A 923 -4.10 6.16 1.89
CA GLY A 923 -2.78 6.06 1.24
C GLY A 923 -2.52 7.17 0.21
N GLY A 924 -3.49 8.05 -0.05
CA GLY A 924 -3.32 9.18 -0.95
C GLY A 924 -3.35 8.80 -2.43
N ILE A 925 -4.12 7.78 -2.80
CA ILE A 925 -4.24 7.33 -4.19
C ILE A 925 -5.50 7.93 -4.81
N LEU A 926 -5.33 8.85 -5.76
CA LEU A 926 -6.40 9.46 -6.53
C LEU A 926 -6.56 8.71 -7.86
N SER A 927 -7.75 8.13 -8.07
CA SER A 927 -8.14 7.58 -9.37
C SER A 927 -9.08 8.55 -10.08
N CYS A 928 -8.84 8.75 -11.38
CA CYS A 928 -9.77 9.43 -12.28
C CYS A 928 -10.38 8.41 -13.23
N VAL A 929 -11.71 8.35 -13.29
CA VAL A 929 -12.47 7.37 -14.09
C VAL A 929 -13.31 8.11 -15.12
N ASN A 930 -13.27 7.64 -16.37
CA ASN A 930 -14.15 8.11 -17.42
C ASN A 930 -15.59 7.63 -17.15
N THR A 931 -16.53 8.56 -17.02
CA THR A 931 -17.90 8.21 -16.61
C THR A 931 -18.71 7.50 -17.69
N GLN A 932 -18.27 7.60 -18.95
CA GLN A 932 -18.94 6.94 -20.06
C GLN A 932 -18.57 5.46 -20.14
N THR A 933 -17.28 5.14 -19.99
CA THR A 933 -16.73 3.80 -20.23
C THR A 933 -16.40 3.01 -18.96
N GLY A 934 -16.18 3.68 -17.82
CA GLY A 934 -15.66 3.06 -16.59
C GLY A 934 -14.14 2.88 -16.59
N GLU A 935 -13.45 3.32 -17.64
CA GLU A 935 -11.99 3.23 -17.77
C GLU A 935 -11.29 4.16 -16.79
N VAL A 936 -10.26 3.64 -16.13
CA VAL A 936 -9.37 4.45 -15.28
C VAL A 936 -8.42 5.23 -16.19
N VAL A 937 -8.55 6.55 -16.20
CA VAL A 937 -7.74 7.46 -17.01
C VAL A 937 -6.36 7.64 -16.40
N TYR A 938 -6.31 7.85 -15.10
CA TYR A 938 -5.06 7.83 -14.33
C TYR A 938 -5.33 7.37 -12.91
N ARG A 939 -4.27 6.88 -12.26
CA ARG A 939 -4.25 6.54 -10.84
C ARG A 939 -2.91 6.97 -10.28
N GLU A 940 -2.92 8.04 -9.49
CA GLU A 940 -1.69 8.73 -9.08
C GLU A 940 -1.71 9.02 -7.57
N ARG A 941 -0.52 9.21 -6.99
CA ARG A 941 -0.37 9.55 -5.57
C ARG A 941 -0.38 11.05 -5.38
N VAL A 942 -1.19 11.54 -4.44
CA VAL A 942 -1.37 12.98 -4.17
C VAL A 942 -0.32 13.58 -3.22
N GLY A 943 0.76 12.86 -2.91
CA GLY A 943 1.84 13.31 -2.02
C GLY A 943 1.48 13.39 -0.52
N ALA A 944 0.21 13.28 -0.17
CA ALA A 944 -0.26 13.28 1.22
C ALA A 944 -0.70 11.87 1.66
N ALA A 945 0.14 11.21 2.46
CA ALA A 945 -0.11 9.88 3.01
C ALA A 945 -1.20 9.84 4.10
N GLY A 946 -1.57 8.65 4.54
CA GLY A 946 -2.52 8.44 5.64
C GLY A 946 -3.98 8.20 5.22
N GLN A 947 -4.89 8.23 6.20
CA GLN A 947 -6.31 7.94 5.99
C GLN A 947 -7.04 9.12 5.33
N TYR A 948 -7.96 8.84 4.43
CA TYR A 948 -8.88 9.84 3.88
C TYR A 948 -10.30 9.53 4.35
N ASN A 949 -10.81 10.35 5.27
CA ASN A 949 -12.19 10.26 5.76
C ASN A 949 -13.08 11.33 5.11
N ALA A 950 -12.52 12.52 4.89
CA ALA A 950 -13.19 13.62 4.20
C ALA A 950 -13.41 13.25 2.72
N SER A 951 -14.59 13.57 2.21
CA SER A 951 -14.88 13.36 0.78
C SER A 951 -14.23 14.47 -0.06
N PRO A 952 -13.75 14.17 -1.27
CA PRO A 952 -13.30 15.18 -2.23
C PRO A 952 -14.44 16.14 -2.58
N ILE A 953 -14.06 17.40 -2.79
CA ILE A 953 -14.95 18.46 -3.32
C ILE A 953 -14.30 19.13 -4.51
N ILE A 954 -15.11 19.78 -5.35
CA ILE A 954 -14.68 20.49 -6.55
C ILE A 954 -14.95 21.98 -6.38
N ALA A 955 -13.94 22.80 -6.71
CA ALA A 955 -14.05 24.24 -6.85
C ALA A 955 -13.24 24.71 -8.05
N ASP A 956 -13.84 25.56 -8.90
CA ASP A 956 -13.18 26.18 -10.07
C ASP A 956 -12.30 25.22 -10.91
N GLY A 957 -12.83 24.02 -11.21
CA GLY A 957 -12.12 23.00 -12.00
C GLY A 957 -10.97 22.29 -11.27
N HIS A 958 -10.91 22.39 -9.95
CA HIS A 958 -9.92 21.73 -9.11
C HIS A 958 -10.59 20.86 -8.04
N LEU A 959 -9.98 19.72 -7.77
CA LEU A 959 -10.28 18.86 -6.63
C LEU A 959 -9.58 19.39 -5.40
N LEU A 960 -10.30 19.45 -4.28
CA LEU A 960 -9.74 19.70 -2.96
C LEU A 960 -9.89 18.42 -2.14
N LEU A 961 -8.74 17.88 -1.74
CA LEU A 961 -8.60 16.62 -1.02
C LEU A 961 -7.99 16.92 0.35
N VAL A 962 -8.52 16.34 1.43
CA VAL A 962 -7.97 16.56 2.78
C VAL A 962 -7.70 15.22 3.46
N SER A 963 -6.46 15.00 3.87
CA SER A 963 -6.07 13.81 4.63
C SER A 963 -6.45 13.96 6.10
N SER A 964 -6.59 12.83 6.80
CA SER A 964 -6.90 12.81 8.24
C SER A 964 -5.81 13.46 9.10
N GLN A 965 -4.60 13.56 8.58
CA GLN A 965 -3.47 14.21 9.25
C GLN A 965 -3.44 15.73 9.03
N GLY A 966 -4.34 16.28 8.22
CA GLY A 966 -4.47 17.72 8.03
C GLY A 966 -3.84 18.28 6.76
N VAL A 967 -3.43 17.43 5.82
CA VAL A 967 -2.85 17.90 4.56
C VAL A 967 -3.97 18.12 3.54
N LEU A 968 -4.17 19.36 3.12
CA LEU A 968 -5.05 19.73 2.01
C LEU A 968 -4.24 19.74 0.71
N THR A 969 -4.71 19.04 -0.29
CA THR A 969 -4.10 18.96 -1.63
C THR A 969 -5.11 19.43 -2.67
N VAL A 970 -4.67 20.32 -3.56
CA VAL A 970 -5.45 20.85 -4.68
C VAL A 970 -4.91 20.25 -5.97
N VAL A 971 -5.77 19.58 -6.70
CA VAL A 971 -5.42 18.86 -7.94
C VAL A 971 -6.28 19.40 -9.07
N LYS A 972 -5.67 19.76 -10.19
CA LYS A 972 -6.42 20.20 -11.38
C LYS A 972 -7.25 19.05 -11.94
N CYS A 973 -8.52 19.30 -12.26
CA CYS A 973 -9.35 18.32 -12.94
C CYS A 973 -8.95 18.21 -14.41
N GLY A 974 -8.93 16.99 -14.95
CA GLY A 974 -8.65 16.78 -16.37
C GLY A 974 -8.21 15.35 -16.68
N ASN A 975 -7.61 15.21 -17.85
CA ASN A 975 -7.07 13.94 -18.34
C ASN A 975 -5.68 13.62 -17.78
N GLU A 976 -5.01 14.65 -17.25
CA GLU A 976 -3.67 14.58 -16.71
C GLU A 976 -3.71 14.91 -15.22
N PHE A 977 -2.89 14.21 -14.45
CA PHE A 977 -2.74 14.47 -13.03
C PHE A 977 -1.77 15.63 -12.80
N SER A 978 -2.22 16.64 -12.05
CA SER A 978 -1.39 17.78 -11.68
C SER A 978 -1.83 18.35 -10.33
N ILE A 979 -0.93 18.30 -9.35
CA ILE A 979 -1.10 18.99 -8.07
C ILE A 979 -0.75 20.47 -8.30
N THR A 980 -1.68 21.37 -8.02
CA THR A 980 -1.48 22.81 -8.18
C THR A 980 -1.13 23.51 -6.87
N HIS A 981 -1.49 22.90 -5.73
CA HIS A 981 -1.20 23.43 -4.41
C HIS A 981 -1.30 22.33 -3.35
N GLN A 982 -0.48 22.39 -2.31
CA GLN A 982 -0.56 21.51 -1.16
C GLN A 982 -0.16 22.26 0.11
N ILE A 983 -0.86 21.98 1.20
CA ILE A 983 -0.68 22.66 2.48
C ILE A 983 -0.97 21.75 3.66
N ASN A 984 -0.10 21.76 4.66
CA ASN A 984 -0.34 21.09 5.94
C ASN A 984 -0.97 22.07 6.95
N LEU A 985 -2.18 21.76 7.41
CA LEU A 985 -2.94 22.56 8.37
C LEU A 985 -2.59 22.24 9.83
N ASN A 986 -1.71 21.24 10.07
CA ASN A 986 -1.27 20.77 11.39
C ASN A 986 -2.44 20.47 12.34
N ALA A 987 -3.49 19.86 11.81
CA ALA A 987 -4.69 19.53 12.57
C ALA A 987 -5.36 18.27 12.03
N SER A 988 -5.90 17.44 12.92
CA SER A 988 -6.69 16.26 12.54
C SER A 988 -8.01 16.69 11.87
N ILE A 989 -8.30 16.14 10.68
CA ILE A 989 -9.49 16.50 9.90
C ILE A 989 -10.22 15.24 9.44
N ALA A 990 -11.44 15.03 9.93
CA ALA A 990 -12.30 13.94 9.47
C ALA A 990 -13.54 14.44 8.69
N ALA A 991 -13.85 15.72 8.78
CA ALA A 991 -15.03 16.33 8.17
C ALA A 991 -14.75 16.76 6.72
N THR A 992 -15.74 16.62 5.86
CA THR A 992 -15.65 17.13 4.48
C THR A 992 -15.72 18.65 4.51
N PRO A 993 -14.82 19.39 3.83
CA PRO A 993 -14.90 20.84 3.82
C PRO A 993 -16.18 21.36 3.14
N ALA A 994 -16.58 22.56 3.52
CA ALA A 994 -17.65 23.30 2.87
C ALA A 994 -17.12 24.58 2.24
N MET A 995 -17.91 25.22 1.39
CA MET A 995 -17.51 26.46 0.72
C MET A 995 -18.70 27.37 0.49
N ASP A 996 -18.44 28.67 0.40
CA ASP A 996 -19.33 29.64 -0.24
C ASP A 996 -18.72 30.09 -1.57
N ARG A 997 -19.21 31.20 -2.14
CA ARG A 997 -18.71 31.71 -3.43
C ARG A 997 -17.21 32.00 -3.42
N ASN A 998 -16.64 32.43 -2.30
CA ASN A 998 -15.27 32.94 -2.22
C ASN A 998 -14.45 32.32 -1.08
N SER A 999 -15.04 31.47 -0.25
CA SER A 999 -14.43 30.97 0.99
C SER A 999 -14.52 29.45 1.08
N ILE A 1000 -13.52 28.82 1.68
CA ILE A 1000 -13.56 27.41 2.09
C ILE A 1000 -13.48 27.30 3.61
N TYR A 1001 -14.32 26.43 4.16
CA TYR A 1001 -14.51 26.17 5.59
C TYR A 1001 -14.09 24.75 5.93
N ILE A 1002 -13.11 24.63 6.82
CA ILE A 1002 -12.48 23.37 7.20
C ILE A 1002 -12.69 23.16 8.69
N ARG A 1003 -13.40 22.07 9.03
CA ARG A 1003 -13.58 21.64 10.41
C ARG A 1003 -12.47 20.67 10.82
N THR A 1004 -11.67 21.08 11.79
CA THR A 1004 -10.71 20.21 12.49
C THR A 1004 -11.40 19.49 13.66
N GLU A 1005 -10.68 18.62 14.35
CA GLU A 1005 -11.18 17.95 15.56
C GLU A 1005 -11.72 18.90 16.63
N ASP A 1006 -11.14 20.09 16.75
CA ASP A 1006 -11.38 21.05 17.84
C ASP A 1006 -11.78 22.46 17.38
N SER A 1007 -11.82 22.75 16.07
CA SER A 1007 -11.97 24.11 15.55
C SER A 1007 -12.65 24.15 14.17
N MET A 1008 -13.10 25.34 13.78
CA MET A 1008 -13.42 25.70 12.40
C MET A 1008 -12.40 26.71 11.88
N MET A 1009 -11.88 26.50 10.68
CA MET A 1009 -10.97 27.40 9.97
C MET A 1009 -11.60 27.86 8.67
N VAL A 1010 -11.36 29.11 8.28
CA VAL A 1010 -11.77 29.64 6.96
C VAL A 1010 -10.56 30.11 6.16
N PHE A 1011 -10.59 29.91 4.85
CA PHE A 1011 -9.69 30.53 3.89
C PHE A 1011 -10.51 31.28 2.85
N ARG A 1012 -10.06 32.48 2.47
CA ARG A 1012 -10.75 33.38 1.53
C ARG A 1012 -9.78 33.94 0.51
#